data_AF-A0A1I8GDN2-F1
#
_entry.id   AF-A0A1I8GDN2-F1
#
_cell.length_a   1.000
_cell.length_b   1.000
_cell.length_c   1.000
_cell.angle_alpha   90.00
_cell.angle_beta   90.00
_cell.angle_gamma   90.00
#
_symmetry.space_group_name_H-M   'P 1'
#
loop_
_entity.id
_entity.type
_entity.pdbx_description
1 polymer ?
#
loop_
_entity_poly.entity_id
_entity_poly.type
_entity_poly.pdbx_seq_one_letter_code
_entity_poly.pdbx_strand_id
1 'polypeptide(L)'
;MASTADATEIYRAVAAGSIERIDQLLLQAGSIDSNVRLPDLIQKALIKASFRGQAPLVRHLLVRWSADPNYEDPRIHATPLSFAARRGYLSIVAELLKAGADPDMPEQRWFGCRPLYYAASFGHKQIVELLFRSGATGDNRVDERYCALNRTVGASTQEDIVRLLVCNPDINPSFLDVQSLTNALCSAAGSGQTAAVELLLGHGADPSLPRLKGRPIQLAAKSDSEQIIDLLLTAGANPDPVETGSNKQAVIVAAECSSWPIVNKLLSAIRDISGNERNVCLLNLCANAATSARNYSVLRELLQFPTVVDYFFNDESTSHVLYQLASSKDPTATGIFHQLCQRFDHCSLTVDERKQLIGRALCHAATSSDPRAVRLLLNLGIFRPDDLDPPDRAAIVQSAFRTLDFQVAAVLLEEVHDQQLGTNPAVNLTESPVCIAKQLLDFYSKSEADRKQLIWHSLIDAARYGQSRVVQLLISLGFRPADLNITDSQWILLRALGNNSVLVVSVLLENGLNIAELIKQSPDGLVRCLDGEAANNACSSLRLILSYLTPEQTQRIAHAAIAGGFIALSLSLVANFVNLSCRAVETDGWTLLMRAASRGYADIVKALLENGADLEETVLDLQKSASQSALDIARSAGHQVIVDLLLRFSTQTDQEEDSSSESPADDVQKSLRLHQLLLEAGFTRERAQFQCQMAEFLQKLAVKAYYEEMREMTGSFSDGWGNSLVQVTGRTARDSDIDWTVIQEGEKFHLFFGCQCSDRRGRGLLLKVVEGHCLIDVQAGTQPAVAAPPCGIRPAQDTCYAYMCCSSFYTHRINILLGDDSVNCEGNVHLVRATRPDKTAELRVSFSFQERKALRSLTTVQGQLFILLKFLFKRLIPKTWNAPGLKTYHAKTLLFFMLEKKQDDPDEWKPERLIALFRESLLLMLQLTANEPKPEVCMPHFFLEGAPLFFKSA
;
A
#
# COMPACT_ATOMS: atom_id res chain seq x y z
N MET A 1 -33.66 14.98 -36.19
CA MET A 1 -33.31 15.87 -35.06
C MET A 1 -34.52 16.55 -34.40
N ALA A 2 -35.72 16.58 -35.00
CA ALA A 2 -36.91 17.16 -34.35
C ALA A 2 -37.49 16.33 -33.19
N SER A 3 -37.49 14.98 -33.27
CA SER A 3 -38.15 14.10 -32.28
C SER A 3 -37.56 14.13 -30.86
N THR A 4 -36.27 14.46 -30.70
CA THR A 4 -35.61 14.50 -29.39
C THR A 4 -35.82 15.83 -28.67
N ALA A 5 -36.05 16.92 -29.40
CA ALA A 5 -36.27 18.25 -28.83
C ALA A 5 -37.64 18.33 -28.14
N ASP A 6 -38.70 17.82 -28.79
CA ASP A 6 -40.07 17.86 -28.28
C ASP A 6 -40.26 16.99 -27.04
N ALA A 7 -39.66 15.78 -27.03
CA ALA A 7 -39.64 14.93 -25.84
C ALA A 7 -38.92 15.60 -24.67
N THR A 8 -37.78 16.25 -24.94
CA THR A 8 -37.01 16.99 -23.92
C THR A 8 -37.81 18.15 -23.34
N GLU A 9 -38.58 18.84 -24.17
CA GLU A 9 -39.42 19.95 -23.74
C GLU A 9 -40.62 19.49 -22.90
N ILE A 10 -41.25 18.37 -23.26
CA ILE A 10 -42.29 17.73 -22.43
C ILE A 10 -41.70 17.29 -21.08
N TYR A 11 -40.50 16.70 -21.04
CA TYR A 11 -39.85 16.38 -19.76
C TYR A 11 -39.56 17.62 -18.91
N ARG A 12 -39.20 18.75 -19.52
CA ARG A 12 -39.03 20.03 -18.81
C ARG A 12 -40.36 20.55 -18.27
N ALA A 13 -41.43 20.46 -19.05
CA ALA A 13 -42.77 20.87 -18.63
C ALA A 13 -43.31 19.99 -17.49
N VAL A 14 -43.08 18.67 -17.55
CA VAL A 14 -43.36 17.73 -16.46
C VAL A 14 -42.50 18.06 -15.23
N ALA A 15 -41.21 18.35 -15.40
CA ALA A 15 -40.37 18.76 -14.27
C ALA A 15 -40.87 20.04 -13.59
N ALA A 16 -41.41 20.98 -14.36
CA ALA A 16 -42.03 22.21 -13.86
C ALA A 16 -43.46 22.02 -13.32
N GLY A 17 -44.12 20.89 -13.61
CA GLY A 17 -45.52 20.62 -13.23
C GLY A 17 -46.55 21.47 -13.99
N SER A 18 -46.18 22.03 -15.15
CA SER A 18 -47.06 22.93 -15.92
C SER A 18 -48.04 22.13 -16.80
N ILE A 19 -49.25 21.91 -16.29
CA ILE A 19 -50.33 21.19 -16.99
C ILE A 19 -50.66 21.85 -18.34
N GLU A 20 -50.80 23.18 -18.37
CA GLU A 20 -51.12 23.94 -19.58
C GLU A 20 -50.07 23.77 -20.67
N ARG A 21 -48.78 23.84 -20.29
CA ARG A 21 -47.68 23.66 -21.25
C ARG A 21 -47.62 22.22 -21.76
N ILE A 22 -47.91 21.23 -20.91
CA ILE A 22 -47.98 19.82 -21.31
C ILE A 22 -49.12 19.59 -22.29
N ASP A 23 -50.31 20.16 -22.05
CA ASP A 23 -51.45 20.06 -22.97
C ASP A 23 -51.13 20.67 -24.34
N GLN A 24 -50.50 21.86 -24.36
CA GLN A 24 -50.08 22.49 -25.60
C GLN A 24 -49.09 21.60 -26.38
N LEU A 25 -48.07 21.07 -25.70
CA LEU A 25 -47.03 20.25 -26.33
C LEU A 25 -47.58 18.90 -26.82
N LEU A 26 -48.48 18.26 -26.07
CA LEU A 26 -49.11 16.99 -26.47
C LEU A 26 -50.10 17.18 -27.63
N LEU A 27 -50.85 18.29 -27.67
CA LEU A 27 -51.71 18.64 -28.81
C LEU A 27 -50.91 18.95 -30.07
N GLN A 28 -49.78 19.66 -29.94
CA GLN A 28 -48.86 19.95 -31.05
C GLN A 28 -48.23 18.67 -31.59
N ALA A 29 -47.78 17.77 -30.72
CA ALA A 29 -47.19 16.49 -31.11
C ALA A 29 -48.20 15.56 -31.82
N GLY A 30 -49.51 15.67 -31.53
CA GLY A 30 -50.58 14.92 -32.21
C GLY A 30 -50.94 15.42 -33.60
N SER A 31 -50.53 16.66 -33.94
CA SER A 31 -50.78 17.29 -35.24
C SER A 31 -49.64 17.09 -36.24
N ILE A 32 -48.48 16.56 -35.80
CA ILE A 32 -47.28 16.43 -36.62
C ILE A 32 -47.06 14.94 -36.87
N ASP A 33 -46.95 14.56 -38.15
CA ASP A 33 -46.64 13.20 -38.62
C ASP A 33 -45.16 12.84 -38.33
N SER A 34 -44.80 12.89 -37.05
CA SER A 34 -43.46 12.62 -36.54
C SER A 34 -43.40 11.21 -35.97
N ASN A 35 -42.29 10.51 -36.19
CA ASN A 35 -42.00 9.16 -35.67
C ASN A 35 -42.00 9.04 -34.12
N VAL A 36 -42.53 10.02 -33.38
CA VAL A 36 -42.73 9.99 -31.94
C VAL A 36 -44.06 9.30 -31.65
N ARG A 37 -44.03 8.12 -31.02
CA ARG A 37 -45.25 7.47 -30.55
C ARG A 37 -45.84 8.29 -29.39
N LEU A 38 -46.79 9.18 -29.68
CA LEU A 38 -47.51 10.00 -28.70
C LEU A 38 -47.94 9.23 -27.43
N PRO A 39 -48.43 7.97 -27.54
CA PRO A 39 -48.76 7.17 -26.36
C PRO A 39 -47.57 6.96 -25.41
N ASP A 40 -46.39 6.65 -25.94
CA ASP A 40 -45.17 6.38 -25.15
C ASP A 40 -44.72 7.60 -24.33
N LEU A 41 -44.91 8.80 -24.88
CA LEU A 41 -44.54 10.05 -24.20
C LEU A 41 -45.49 10.39 -23.04
N ILE A 42 -46.79 10.15 -23.23
CA ILE A 42 -47.80 10.30 -22.17
C ILE A 42 -47.50 9.33 -21.02
N GLN A 43 -47.16 8.08 -21.33
CA GLN A 43 -46.84 7.11 -20.28
C GLN A 43 -45.58 7.45 -19.49
N LYS A 44 -44.52 7.90 -20.18
CA LYS A 44 -43.28 8.35 -19.53
C LYS A 44 -43.48 9.62 -18.69
N ALA A 45 -44.35 10.52 -19.13
CA ALA A 45 -44.75 11.69 -18.36
C ALA A 45 -45.47 11.28 -17.07
N LEU A 46 -46.35 10.27 -17.11
CA LEU A 46 -47.05 9.75 -15.94
C LEU A 46 -46.07 9.16 -14.90
N ILE A 47 -45.11 8.35 -15.34
CA ILE A 47 -44.05 7.82 -14.45
C ILE A 47 -43.27 8.97 -13.80
N LYS A 48 -42.87 9.96 -14.60
CA LYS A 48 -42.06 11.08 -14.10
C LYS A 48 -42.83 11.98 -13.12
N ALA A 49 -44.10 12.26 -13.40
CA ALA A 49 -44.99 13.01 -12.53
C ALA A 49 -45.21 12.27 -11.20
N SER A 50 -45.41 10.95 -11.26
CA SER A 50 -45.54 10.07 -10.09
C SER A 50 -44.26 10.06 -9.25
N PHE A 51 -43.09 9.97 -9.89
CA PHE A 51 -41.79 10.09 -9.21
C PHE A 51 -41.59 11.45 -8.54
N ARG A 52 -42.06 12.54 -9.16
CA ARG A 52 -41.90 13.92 -8.65
C ARG A 52 -42.93 14.32 -7.59
N GLY A 53 -43.98 13.52 -7.36
CA GLY A 53 -45.02 13.86 -6.38
C GLY A 53 -46.08 14.85 -6.89
N GLN A 54 -46.26 14.96 -8.21
CA GLN A 54 -47.15 15.96 -8.81
C GLN A 54 -48.58 15.42 -8.97
N ALA A 55 -49.32 15.30 -7.86
CA ALA A 55 -50.67 14.71 -7.85
C ALA A 55 -51.66 15.36 -8.86
N PRO A 56 -51.72 16.70 -9.03
CA PRO A 56 -52.61 17.31 -10.02
C PRO A 56 -52.27 16.90 -11.46
N LEU A 57 -50.98 16.80 -11.78
CA LEU A 57 -50.53 16.40 -13.11
C LEU A 57 -50.78 14.91 -13.36
N VAL A 58 -50.56 14.04 -12.36
CA VAL A 58 -50.88 12.62 -12.44
C VAL A 58 -52.37 12.43 -12.76
N ARG A 59 -53.25 13.07 -11.99
CA ARG A 59 -54.70 13.00 -12.24
C ARG A 59 -55.07 13.51 -13.63
N HIS A 60 -54.44 14.60 -14.07
CA HIS A 60 -54.68 15.16 -15.41
C HIS A 60 -54.26 14.21 -16.52
N LEU A 61 -53.07 13.59 -16.42
CA LEU A 61 -52.58 12.62 -17.41
C LEU A 61 -53.46 11.37 -17.47
N LEU A 62 -53.93 10.87 -16.32
CA LEU A 62 -54.83 9.71 -16.26
C LEU A 62 -56.20 10.02 -16.87
N VAL A 63 -56.81 11.15 -16.50
CA VAL A 63 -58.20 11.47 -16.89
C VAL A 63 -58.30 12.04 -18.31
N ARG A 64 -57.46 13.03 -18.65
CA ARG A 64 -57.55 13.73 -19.95
C ARG A 64 -56.88 12.95 -21.06
N TRP A 65 -55.70 12.39 -20.78
CA TRP A 65 -54.84 11.77 -21.78
C TRP A 65 -54.91 10.24 -21.77
N SER A 66 -55.78 9.65 -20.92
CA SER A 66 -55.94 8.20 -20.79
C SER A 66 -54.61 7.46 -20.62
N ALA A 67 -53.70 8.06 -19.82
CA ALA A 67 -52.44 7.43 -19.50
C ALA A 67 -52.69 6.07 -18.81
N ASP A 68 -51.96 5.05 -19.22
CA ASP A 68 -52.05 3.70 -18.70
C ASP A 68 -51.33 3.66 -17.34
N PRO A 69 -52.07 3.48 -16.23
CA PRO A 69 -51.47 3.44 -14.90
C PRO A 69 -50.54 2.24 -14.70
N ASN A 70 -50.62 1.24 -15.57
CA ASN A 70 -49.85 -0.01 -15.57
C ASN A 70 -48.68 0.00 -16.56
N TYR A 71 -48.40 1.13 -17.20
CA TYR A 71 -47.25 1.19 -18.11
C TYR A 71 -45.93 1.02 -17.35
N GLU A 72 -45.11 0.09 -17.81
CA GLU A 72 -43.72 -0.10 -17.40
C GLU A 72 -42.77 0.43 -18.48
N ASP A 73 -41.93 1.42 -18.16
CA ASP A 73 -40.91 1.89 -19.13
C ASP A 73 -39.83 0.81 -19.27
N PRO A 74 -39.57 0.25 -20.47
CA PRO A 74 -38.63 -0.86 -20.66
C PRO A 74 -37.16 -0.55 -20.34
N ARG A 75 -36.79 0.72 -20.12
CA ARG A 75 -35.40 1.12 -19.82
C ARG A 75 -35.15 1.25 -18.32
N ILE A 76 -36.15 1.71 -17.59
CA ILE A 76 -36.07 1.89 -16.15
C ILE A 76 -36.81 0.79 -15.40
N HIS A 77 -37.59 -0.03 -16.11
CA HIS A 77 -38.34 -1.18 -15.63
C HIS A 77 -39.07 -0.85 -14.34
N ALA A 78 -39.93 0.17 -14.35
CA ALA A 78 -40.61 0.71 -13.18
C ALA A 78 -42.00 1.23 -13.53
N THR A 79 -42.96 1.10 -12.60
CA THR A 79 -44.36 1.54 -12.79
C THR A 79 -44.63 2.84 -12.05
N PRO A 80 -45.63 3.64 -12.47
CA PRO A 80 -46.07 4.83 -11.73
C PRO A 80 -46.40 4.50 -10.26
N LEU A 81 -47.06 3.35 -10.04
CA LEU A 81 -47.50 2.90 -8.72
C LEU A 81 -46.32 2.50 -7.83
N SER A 82 -45.30 1.80 -8.35
CA SER A 82 -44.13 1.40 -7.56
C SER A 82 -43.33 2.63 -7.10
N PHE A 83 -43.18 3.66 -7.94
CA PHE A 83 -42.53 4.92 -7.54
C PHE A 83 -43.31 5.68 -6.48
N ALA A 84 -44.62 5.80 -6.64
CA ALA A 84 -45.47 6.50 -5.69
C ALA A 84 -45.48 5.78 -4.32
N ALA A 85 -45.55 4.44 -4.33
CA ALA A 85 -45.48 3.61 -3.13
C ALA A 85 -44.13 3.73 -2.42
N ARG A 86 -43.01 3.68 -3.16
CA ARG A 86 -41.66 3.85 -2.62
C ARG A 86 -41.44 5.22 -1.97
N ARG A 87 -41.98 6.28 -2.56
CA ARG A 87 -41.78 7.66 -2.11
C ARG A 87 -42.80 8.14 -1.08
N GLY A 88 -43.82 7.35 -0.77
CA GLY A 88 -44.81 7.73 0.24
C GLY A 88 -45.90 8.67 -0.25
N TYR A 89 -46.17 8.72 -1.56
CA TYR A 89 -47.17 9.63 -2.13
C TYR A 89 -48.58 9.03 -2.11
N LEU A 90 -49.22 9.02 -0.94
CA LEU A 90 -50.55 8.44 -0.73
C LEU A 90 -51.61 8.94 -1.72
N SER A 91 -51.66 10.24 -2.00
CA SER A 91 -52.63 10.83 -2.94
C SER A 91 -52.44 10.32 -4.37
N ILE A 92 -51.20 10.14 -4.81
CA ILE A 92 -50.88 9.60 -6.13
C ILE A 92 -51.20 8.11 -6.20
N VAL A 93 -50.86 7.33 -5.16
CA VAL A 93 -51.23 5.91 -5.07
C VAL A 93 -52.75 5.75 -5.19
N ALA A 94 -53.53 6.56 -4.46
CA ALA A 94 -54.98 6.51 -4.52
C ALA A 94 -55.52 6.84 -5.92
N GLU A 95 -54.98 7.85 -6.61
CA GLU A 95 -55.42 8.19 -7.97
C GLU A 95 -55.03 7.12 -9.00
N LEU A 96 -53.84 6.51 -8.88
CA LEU A 96 -53.42 5.42 -9.76
C LEU A 96 -54.29 4.17 -9.58
N LEU A 97 -54.55 3.75 -8.33
CA LEU A 97 -55.41 2.60 -8.04
C LEU A 97 -56.86 2.83 -8.52
N LYS A 98 -57.40 4.04 -8.33
CA LYS A 98 -58.73 4.40 -8.88
C LYS A 98 -58.77 4.35 -10.41
N ALA A 99 -57.65 4.65 -11.07
CA ALA A 99 -57.54 4.59 -12.53
C ALA A 99 -57.32 3.15 -13.06
N GLY A 100 -57.27 2.14 -12.18
CA GLY A 100 -57.08 0.73 -12.57
C GLY A 100 -55.64 0.26 -12.55
N ALA A 101 -54.74 0.92 -11.81
CA ALA A 101 -53.41 0.37 -11.54
C ALA A 101 -53.53 -1.00 -10.86
N ASP A 102 -52.83 -1.99 -11.38
CA ASP A 102 -52.69 -3.31 -10.78
C ASP A 102 -51.79 -3.18 -9.53
N PRO A 103 -52.33 -3.42 -8.32
CA PRO A 103 -51.57 -3.31 -7.08
C PRO A 103 -50.44 -4.33 -6.95
N ASP A 104 -50.46 -5.39 -7.77
CA ASP A 104 -49.50 -6.49 -7.75
C ASP A 104 -48.53 -6.51 -8.95
N MET A 105 -48.57 -5.48 -9.80
CA MET A 105 -47.70 -5.44 -10.98
C MET A 105 -46.22 -5.53 -10.59
N PRO A 106 -45.48 -6.56 -11.05
CA PRO A 106 -44.08 -6.77 -10.67
C PRO A 106 -43.13 -5.85 -11.43
N GLU A 107 -42.15 -5.27 -10.73
CA GLU A 107 -41.12 -4.41 -11.32
C GLU A 107 -39.90 -5.22 -11.81
N GLN A 108 -39.59 -5.22 -13.11
CA GLN A 108 -38.50 -6.05 -13.65
C GLN A 108 -37.09 -5.61 -13.17
N ARG A 109 -36.89 -4.34 -12.79
CA ARG A 109 -35.56 -3.80 -12.40
C ARG A 109 -35.01 -4.38 -11.10
N TRP A 110 -35.90 -4.58 -10.13
CA TRP A 110 -35.56 -4.96 -8.76
C TRP A 110 -36.14 -6.33 -8.47
N PHE A 111 -35.78 -7.30 -9.30
CA PHE A 111 -36.09 -8.71 -9.07
C PHE A 111 -37.60 -9.01 -8.97
N GLY A 112 -38.44 -8.22 -9.64
CA GLY A 112 -39.89 -8.41 -9.62
C GLY A 112 -40.61 -7.84 -8.40
N CYS A 113 -39.99 -6.97 -7.60
CA CYS A 113 -40.64 -6.40 -6.42
C CYS A 113 -41.95 -5.66 -6.79
N ARG A 114 -43.01 -5.90 -6.01
CA ARG A 114 -44.34 -5.27 -6.19
C ARG A 114 -44.48 -3.98 -5.36
N PRO A 115 -45.47 -3.12 -5.64
CA PRO A 115 -45.72 -1.88 -4.88
C PRO A 115 -45.76 -2.06 -3.35
N LEU A 116 -46.33 -3.17 -2.86
CA LEU A 116 -46.41 -3.49 -1.43
C LEU A 116 -45.02 -3.61 -0.78
N TYR A 117 -44.05 -4.23 -1.47
CA TYR A 117 -42.67 -4.34 -0.98
C TYR A 117 -42.05 -2.98 -0.71
N TYR A 118 -42.25 -2.01 -1.61
CA TYR A 118 -41.71 -0.67 -1.43
C TYR A 118 -42.43 0.10 -0.32
N ALA A 119 -43.76 0.08 -0.30
CA ALA A 119 -44.53 0.74 0.75
C ALA A 119 -44.12 0.24 2.15
N ALA A 120 -44.01 -1.08 2.30
CA ALA A 120 -43.63 -1.72 3.56
C ALA A 120 -42.15 -1.53 3.90
N SER A 121 -41.23 -1.56 2.94
CA SER A 121 -39.79 -1.36 3.22
C SER A 121 -39.45 0.06 3.64
N PHE A 122 -40.20 1.05 3.16
CA PHE A 122 -39.96 2.46 3.42
C PHE A 122 -40.88 3.07 4.50
N GLY A 123 -41.71 2.25 5.18
CA GLY A 123 -42.47 2.69 6.35
C GLY A 123 -43.80 3.38 6.06
N HIS A 124 -44.36 3.21 4.86
CA HIS A 124 -45.57 3.92 4.44
C HIS A 124 -46.86 3.17 4.81
N LYS A 125 -47.19 3.11 6.11
CA LYS A 125 -48.34 2.37 6.67
C LYS A 125 -49.65 2.61 5.91
N GLN A 126 -50.02 3.88 5.68
CA GLN A 126 -51.27 4.23 5.00
C GLN A 126 -51.34 3.72 3.55
N ILE A 127 -50.18 3.61 2.89
CA ILE A 127 -50.09 3.05 1.53
C ILE A 127 -50.22 1.53 1.59
N VAL A 128 -49.61 0.86 2.58
CA VAL A 128 -49.78 -0.59 2.80
C VAL A 128 -51.26 -0.94 3.01
N GLU A 129 -51.96 -0.22 3.87
CA GLU A 129 -53.41 -0.41 4.09
C GLU A 129 -54.21 -0.20 2.80
N LEU A 130 -53.88 0.85 2.04
CA LEU A 130 -54.57 1.16 0.79
C LEU A 130 -54.35 0.09 -0.27
N LEU A 131 -53.12 -0.41 -0.42
CA LEU A 131 -52.80 -1.50 -1.34
C LEU A 131 -53.56 -2.78 -1.00
N PHE A 132 -53.64 -3.16 0.29
CA PHE A 132 -54.45 -4.29 0.72
C PHE A 132 -55.95 -4.10 0.44
N ARG A 133 -56.50 -2.92 0.72
CA ARG A 133 -57.91 -2.62 0.38
C ARG A 133 -58.19 -2.67 -1.12
N SER A 134 -57.18 -2.43 -1.94
CA SER A 134 -57.26 -2.51 -3.41
C SER A 134 -56.95 -3.89 -3.98
N GLY A 135 -56.77 -4.92 -3.13
CA GLY A 135 -56.60 -6.30 -3.57
C GLY A 135 -55.16 -6.73 -3.82
N ALA A 136 -54.15 -6.01 -3.31
CA ALA A 136 -52.77 -6.48 -3.32
C ALA A 136 -52.67 -7.82 -2.56
N THR A 137 -52.29 -8.88 -3.27
CA THR A 137 -51.94 -10.16 -2.66
C THR A 137 -50.67 -9.95 -1.85
N GLY A 138 -50.71 -10.24 -0.54
CA GLY A 138 -49.59 -9.94 0.36
C GLY A 138 -48.27 -10.65 0.03
N ASP A 139 -48.34 -11.58 -0.92
CA ASP A 139 -47.28 -12.47 -1.34
C ASP A 139 -46.42 -11.86 -2.47
N ASN A 140 -45.32 -11.20 -2.12
CA ASN A 140 -44.39 -10.59 -3.09
C ASN A 140 -43.51 -11.62 -3.84
N ARG A 141 -44.03 -12.81 -4.18
CA ARG A 141 -43.28 -13.92 -4.79
C ARG A 141 -43.04 -13.71 -6.29
N VAL A 142 -42.06 -12.89 -6.62
CA VAL A 142 -41.35 -13.08 -7.89
C VAL A 142 -40.04 -13.82 -7.59
N ASP A 143 -39.99 -15.08 -7.99
CA ASP A 143 -38.85 -16.00 -7.92
C ASP A 143 -38.30 -16.32 -6.51
N GLU A 144 -39.13 -16.37 -5.47
CA GLU A 144 -38.74 -16.77 -4.10
C GLU A 144 -37.67 -15.88 -3.42
N ARG A 145 -37.22 -14.79 -4.07
CA ARG A 145 -35.99 -14.08 -3.67
C ARG A 145 -36.15 -12.98 -2.61
N TYR A 146 -37.32 -12.34 -2.49
CA TYR A 146 -37.51 -11.14 -1.66
C TYR A 146 -38.84 -11.15 -0.91
N CYS A 147 -38.81 -10.82 0.39
CA CYS A 147 -40.00 -10.78 1.25
C CYS A 147 -40.15 -9.41 1.93
N ALA A 148 -41.29 -8.74 1.72
CA ALA A 148 -41.59 -7.45 2.36
C ALA A 148 -41.52 -7.55 3.87
N LEU A 149 -42.09 -8.61 4.45
CA LEU A 149 -42.10 -8.82 5.89
C LEU A 149 -40.69 -8.88 6.47
N ASN A 150 -39.78 -9.65 5.86
CA ASN A 150 -38.40 -9.75 6.32
C ASN A 150 -37.68 -8.39 6.22
N ARG A 151 -37.87 -7.67 5.12
CA ARG A 151 -37.25 -6.35 4.91
C ARG A 151 -37.78 -5.30 5.89
N THR A 152 -39.09 -5.29 6.17
CA THR A 152 -39.74 -4.41 7.14
C THR A 152 -39.21 -4.66 8.55
N VAL A 153 -39.07 -5.92 8.96
CA VAL A 153 -38.45 -6.29 10.25
C VAL A 153 -37.00 -5.81 10.31
N GLY A 154 -36.21 -6.01 9.26
CA GLY A 154 -34.81 -5.54 9.21
C GLY A 154 -34.61 -4.02 9.31
N ALA A 155 -35.65 -3.21 9.04
CA ALA A 155 -35.59 -1.74 9.09
C ALA A 155 -35.88 -1.14 10.50
N SER A 156 -36.23 -1.97 11.49
CA SER A 156 -36.20 -1.72 12.95
C SER A 156 -37.12 -0.68 13.62
N THR A 157 -38.24 -0.24 13.02
CA THR A 157 -39.19 0.68 13.70
C THR A 157 -40.67 0.55 13.29
N GLN A 158 -41.08 -0.53 12.62
CA GLN A 158 -42.36 -0.59 11.90
C GLN A 158 -43.31 -1.68 12.41
N GLU A 159 -43.49 -1.79 13.73
CA GLU A 159 -44.36 -2.81 14.36
C GLU A 159 -45.77 -2.83 13.75
N ASP A 160 -46.37 -1.66 13.54
CA ASP A 160 -47.70 -1.53 12.93
C ASP A 160 -47.76 -2.16 11.52
N ILE A 161 -46.69 -2.01 10.73
CA ILE A 161 -46.63 -2.56 9.38
C ILE A 161 -46.35 -4.06 9.45
N VAL A 162 -45.49 -4.51 10.36
CA VAL A 162 -45.29 -5.95 10.63
C VAL A 162 -46.63 -6.60 11.01
N ARG A 163 -47.41 -5.98 11.90
CA ARG A 163 -48.76 -6.46 12.26
C ARG A 163 -49.68 -6.51 11.04
N LEU A 164 -49.75 -5.44 10.24
CA LEU A 164 -50.59 -5.41 9.03
C LEU A 164 -50.20 -6.50 8.02
N LEU A 165 -48.90 -6.75 7.84
CA LEU A 165 -48.42 -7.80 6.93
C LEU A 165 -48.74 -9.19 7.49
N VAL A 166 -48.44 -9.47 8.75
CA VAL A 166 -48.61 -10.80 9.33
C VAL A 166 -50.08 -11.18 9.53
N CYS A 167 -50.97 -10.20 9.73
CA CYS A 167 -52.41 -10.45 9.78
C CYS A 167 -53.05 -10.73 8.40
N ASN A 168 -52.32 -10.55 7.30
CA ASN A 168 -52.81 -10.90 5.98
C ASN A 168 -52.60 -12.42 5.73
N PRO A 169 -53.67 -13.19 5.41
CA PRO A 169 -53.57 -14.64 5.26
C PRO A 169 -52.66 -15.10 4.11
N ASP A 170 -52.38 -14.23 3.13
CA ASP A 170 -51.51 -14.54 1.99
C ASP A 170 -50.01 -14.49 2.37
N ILE A 171 -49.67 -13.93 3.53
CA ILE A 171 -48.28 -13.73 3.98
C ILE A 171 -47.85 -14.89 4.88
N ASN A 172 -46.85 -15.65 4.43
CA ASN A 172 -46.22 -16.69 5.24
C ASN A 172 -45.12 -16.08 6.13
N PRO A 173 -45.27 -16.05 7.47
CA PRO A 173 -44.26 -15.48 8.37
C PRO A 173 -42.96 -16.30 8.46
N SER A 174 -43.00 -17.57 8.06
CA SER A 174 -41.85 -18.47 8.02
C SER A 174 -41.07 -18.42 6.70
N PHE A 175 -41.51 -17.58 5.75
CA PHE A 175 -40.91 -17.50 4.42
C PHE A 175 -39.43 -17.12 4.47
N LEU A 176 -38.64 -17.77 3.61
CA LEU A 176 -37.19 -17.61 3.51
C LEU A 176 -36.84 -16.64 2.38
N ASP A 177 -36.11 -15.58 2.72
CA ASP A 177 -35.47 -14.73 1.72
C ASP A 177 -34.24 -15.45 1.16
N VAL A 178 -34.25 -15.83 -0.13
CA VAL A 178 -33.19 -16.62 -0.77
C VAL A 178 -31.87 -15.85 -0.88
N GLN A 179 -31.89 -14.51 -0.92
CA GLN A 179 -30.65 -13.72 -1.02
C GLN A 179 -29.91 -13.66 0.32
N SER A 180 -30.64 -13.42 1.40
CA SER A 180 -30.09 -13.30 2.75
C SER A 180 -30.08 -14.63 3.52
N LEU A 181 -30.74 -15.66 2.97
CA LEU A 181 -30.95 -16.97 3.56
C LEU A 181 -31.43 -16.86 5.01
N THR A 182 -32.31 -15.88 5.27
CA THR A 182 -32.92 -15.60 6.59
C THR A 182 -34.44 -15.43 6.45
N ASN A 183 -35.18 -15.62 7.53
CA ASN A 183 -36.60 -15.28 7.61
C ASN A 183 -36.83 -14.10 8.57
N ALA A 184 -38.07 -13.61 8.62
CA ALA A 184 -38.46 -12.48 9.46
C ALA A 184 -38.19 -12.74 10.95
N LEU A 185 -38.43 -13.97 11.43
CA LEU A 185 -38.21 -14.34 12.84
C LEU A 185 -36.72 -14.30 13.21
N CYS A 186 -35.82 -14.81 12.36
CA CYS A 186 -34.38 -14.72 12.54
C CYS A 186 -33.90 -13.26 12.57
N SER A 187 -34.41 -12.43 11.65
CA SER A 187 -34.09 -10.99 11.62
C SER A 187 -34.57 -10.28 12.89
N ALA A 188 -35.80 -10.53 13.35
CA ALA A 188 -36.34 -9.97 14.58
C ALA A 188 -35.54 -10.39 15.82
N ALA A 189 -35.22 -11.68 15.94
CA ALA A 189 -34.46 -12.23 17.04
C ALA A 189 -33.04 -11.66 17.12
N GLY A 190 -32.33 -11.60 15.98
CA GLY A 190 -30.97 -11.05 15.91
C GLY A 190 -30.91 -9.53 16.12
N SER A 191 -31.98 -8.81 15.80
CA SER A 191 -32.09 -7.36 16.06
C SER A 191 -32.70 -7.02 17.41
N GLY A 192 -33.05 -8.00 18.25
CA GLY A 192 -33.62 -7.74 19.58
C GLY A 192 -35.05 -7.17 19.57
N GLN A 193 -35.83 -7.38 18.50
CA GLN A 193 -37.18 -6.82 18.35
C GLN A 193 -38.25 -7.70 19.01
N THR A 194 -38.41 -7.59 20.33
CA THR A 194 -39.33 -8.44 21.11
C THR A 194 -40.77 -8.44 20.58
N ALA A 195 -41.35 -7.27 20.30
CA ALA A 195 -42.72 -7.16 19.79
C ALA A 195 -42.90 -7.83 18.41
N ALA A 196 -41.90 -7.72 17.52
CA ALA A 196 -41.93 -8.39 16.23
C ALA A 196 -41.82 -9.92 16.37
N VAL A 197 -40.97 -10.40 17.29
CA VAL A 197 -40.87 -11.84 17.61
C VAL A 197 -42.21 -12.36 18.13
N GLU A 198 -42.84 -11.67 19.07
CA GLU A 198 -44.14 -12.04 19.64
C GLU A 198 -45.23 -12.09 18.55
N LEU A 199 -45.32 -11.06 17.70
CA LEU A 199 -46.29 -11.02 16.59
C LEU A 199 -46.07 -12.17 15.59
N LEU A 200 -44.82 -12.45 15.22
CA LEU A 200 -44.48 -13.50 14.26
C LEU A 200 -44.81 -14.89 14.82
N LEU A 201 -44.43 -15.18 16.07
CA LEU A 201 -44.73 -16.46 16.72
C LEU A 201 -46.24 -16.64 16.91
N GLY A 202 -46.95 -15.58 17.31
CA GLY A 202 -48.41 -15.59 17.48
C GLY A 202 -49.20 -15.88 16.20
N HIS A 203 -48.57 -15.72 15.03
CA HIS A 203 -49.17 -16.03 13.72
C HIS A 203 -48.49 -17.22 13.01
N GLY A 204 -47.82 -18.10 13.78
CA GLY A 204 -47.33 -19.39 13.27
C GLY A 204 -45.96 -19.36 12.60
N ALA A 205 -45.09 -18.38 12.90
CA ALA A 205 -43.68 -18.45 12.53
C ALA A 205 -43.00 -19.66 13.20
N ASP A 206 -42.31 -20.49 12.42
CA ASP A 206 -41.62 -21.69 12.93
C ASP A 206 -40.29 -21.29 13.59
N PRO A 207 -40.12 -21.51 14.91
CA PRO A 207 -38.92 -21.14 15.65
C PRO A 207 -37.75 -22.10 15.43
N SER A 208 -37.96 -23.23 14.76
CA SER A 208 -36.98 -24.30 14.61
C SER A 208 -36.12 -24.18 13.35
N LEU A 209 -36.54 -23.40 12.36
CA LEU A 209 -35.94 -23.38 11.02
C LEU A 209 -34.46 -22.93 11.04
N PRO A 210 -33.50 -23.81 10.70
CA PRO A 210 -32.07 -23.48 10.63
C PRO A 210 -31.74 -22.67 9.37
N ARG A 211 -30.73 -21.79 9.49
CA ARG A 211 -30.31 -20.83 8.44
C ARG A 211 -28.80 -20.60 8.46
N LEU A 212 -28.25 -19.94 7.43
CA LEU A 212 -26.80 -19.64 7.31
C LEU A 212 -26.24 -18.86 8.51
N LYS A 213 -27.02 -17.95 9.09
CA LYS A 213 -26.61 -17.13 10.25
C LYS A 213 -26.91 -17.77 11.61
N GLY A 214 -27.56 -18.93 11.61
CA GLY A 214 -28.08 -19.62 12.79
C GLY A 214 -29.61 -19.63 12.88
N ARG A 215 -30.14 -20.48 13.77
CA ARG A 215 -31.55 -20.56 14.17
C ARG A 215 -31.97 -19.31 14.97
N PRO A 216 -33.27 -18.99 15.05
CA PRO A 216 -33.76 -17.85 15.83
C PRO A 216 -33.19 -17.77 17.25
N ILE A 217 -33.11 -18.89 17.97
CA ILE A 217 -32.59 -18.93 19.35
C ILE A 217 -31.09 -18.63 19.46
N GLN A 218 -30.29 -18.99 18.45
CA GLN A 218 -28.87 -18.63 18.38
C GLN A 218 -28.67 -17.15 18.09
N LEU A 219 -29.55 -16.56 17.27
CA LEU A 219 -29.54 -15.12 16.97
C LEU A 219 -30.05 -14.28 18.14
N ALA A 220 -31.06 -14.78 18.87
CA ALA A 220 -31.55 -14.18 20.10
C ALA A 220 -30.47 -14.16 21.20
N ALA A 221 -29.63 -15.20 21.28
CA ALA A 221 -28.49 -15.19 22.18
C ALA A 221 -27.60 -13.96 21.92
N LYS A 222 -27.30 -13.65 20.65
CA LYS A 222 -26.48 -12.49 20.26
C LYS A 222 -27.10 -11.13 20.58
N SER A 223 -28.43 -11.04 20.67
CA SER A 223 -29.11 -9.78 20.99
C SER A 223 -29.25 -9.51 22.49
N ASP A 224 -28.77 -10.44 23.34
CA ASP A 224 -28.80 -10.35 24.81
C ASP A 224 -30.22 -10.09 25.39
N SER A 225 -31.26 -10.57 24.69
CA SER A 225 -32.66 -10.37 25.09
C SER A 225 -33.27 -11.62 25.72
N GLU A 226 -33.38 -11.61 27.05
CA GLU A 226 -33.96 -12.72 27.83
C GLU A 226 -35.41 -13.00 27.43
N GLN A 227 -36.19 -11.94 27.17
CA GLN A 227 -37.59 -12.05 26.76
C GLN A 227 -37.75 -12.79 25.43
N ILE A 228 -36.85 -12.55 24.46
CA ILE A 228 -36.89 -13.23 23.16
C ILE A 228 -36.53 -14.71 23.34
N ILE A 229 -35.57 -15.03 24.20
CA ILE A 229 -35.24 -16.42 24.54
C ILE A 229 -36.46 -17.12 25.14
N ASP A 230 -37.16 -16.50 26.09
CA ASP A 230 -38.38 -17.06 26.70
C ASP A 230 -39.49 -17.28 25.66
N LEU A 231 -39.74 -16.30 24.79
CA LEU A 231 -40.73 -16.42 23.72
C LEU A 231 -40.41 -17.58 22.77
N LEU A 232 -39.15 -17.72 22.36
CA LEU A 232 -38.72 -18.80 21.47
C LEU A 232 -38.79 -20.17 22.14
N LEU A 233 -38.36 -20.29 23.41
CA LEU A 233 -38.46 -21.53 24.17
C LEU A 233 -39.93 -21.94 24.38
N THR A 234 -40.80 -20.98 24.71
CA THR A 234 -42.25 -21.20 24.86
C THR A 234 -42.90 -21.66 23.55
N ALA A 235 -42.42 -21.15 22.41
CA ALA A 235 -42.84 -21.58 21.09
C ALA A 235 -42.24 -22.94 20.64
N GLY A 236 -41.43 -23.60 21.48
CA GLY A 236 -40.86 -24.92 21.20
C GLY A 236 -39.51 -24.91 20.49
N ALA A 237 -38.76 -23.80 20.51
CA ALA A 237 -37.39 -23.77 20.00
C ALA A 237 -36.50 -24.73 20.81
N ASN A 238 -35.77 -25.61 20.12
CA ASN A 238 -34.78 -26.47 20.76
C ASN A 238 -33.50 -25.68 21.11
N PRO A 239 -33.10 -25.57 22.39
CA PRO A 239 -31.85 -24.91 22.78
C PRO A 239 -30.59 -25.75 22.53
N ASP A 240 -30.72 -27.06 22.31
CA ASP A 240 -29.64 -27.99 21.93
C ASP A 240 -29.94 -28.70 20.58
N PRO A 241 -29.89 -27.97 19.44
CA PRO A 241 -30.09 -28.60 18.14
C PRO A 241 -28.91 -29.53 17.82
N VAL A 242 -29.17 -30.84 17.74
CA VAL A 242 -28.18 -31.85 17.36
C VAL A 242 -28.02 -31.83 15.83
N GLU A 243 -27.03 -31.11 15.27
CA GLU A 243 -26.75 -31.18 13.83
C GLU A 243 -25.35 -30.71 13.42
N THR A 244 -24.86 -31.31 12.32
CA THR A 244 -23.47 -31.35 11.81
C THR A 244 -23.08 -30.11 11.01
N GLY A 245 -22.13 -29.30 11.50
CA GLY A 245 -21.54 -28.14 10.80
C GLY A 245 -21.02 -27.07 11.76
N SER A 246 -20.48 -25.95 11.23
CA SER A 246 -19.92 -24.82 12.00
C SER A 246 -20.94 -23.99 12.81
N ASN A 247 -22.19 -24.42 12.90
CA ASN A 247 -23.26 -23.73 13.62
C ASN A 247 -23.22 -24.09 15.12
N LYS A 248 -22.53 -23.27 15.92
CA LYS A 248 -22.38 -23.40 17.37
C LYS A 248 -23.73 -23.43 18.11
N GLN A 249 -23.86 -24.23 19.17
CA GLN A 249 -25.06 -24.27 20.05
C GLN A 249 -25.38 -22.87 20.61
N ALA A 250 -26.66 -22.59 20.87
CA ALA A 250 -27.10 -21.27 21.33
C ALA A 250 -26.40 -20.82 22.62
N VAL A 251 -26.15 -21.76 23.54
CA VAL A 251 -25.42 -21.51 24.79
C VAL A 251 -23.94 -21.19 24.59
N ILE A 252 -23.30 -21.77 23.57
CA ILE A 252 -21.92 -21.45 23.20
C ILE A 252 -21.87 -20.03 22.63
N VAL A 253 -22.81 -19.70 21.74
CA VAL A 253 -22.94 -18.33 21.20
C VAL A 253 -23.17 -17.33 22.34
N ALA A 254 -24.06 -17.64 23.28
CA ALA A 254 -24.29 -16.80 24.46
C ALA A 254 -23.03 -16.60 25.31
N ALA A 255 -22.21 -17.65 25.47
CA ALA A 255 -20.96 -17.55 26.21
C ALA A 255 -19.95 -16.61 25.53
N GLU A 256 -19.96 -16.54 24.20
CA GLU A 256 -19.08 -15.65 23.42
C GLU A 256 -19.47 -14.19 23.53
N CYS A 257 -20.76 -13.86 23.47
CA CYS A 257 -21.20 -12.49 23.22
C CYS A 257 -22.26 -11.92 24.16
N SER A 258 -22.75 -12.69 25.14
CA SER A 258 -23.93 -12.32 25.93
C SER A 258 -23.68 -12.34 27.44
N SER A 259 -24.69 -11.94 28.20
CA SER A 259 -24.64 -11.89 29.66
C SER A 259 -24.82 -13.28 30.30
N TRP A 260 -24.31 -13.44 31.54
CA TRP A 260 -24.49 -14.66 32.31
C TRP A 260 -25.96 -15.11 32.48
N PRO A 261 -26.95 -14.21 32.69
CA PRO A 261 -28.36 -14.59 32.73
C PRO A 261 -28.83 -15.39 31.51
N ILE A 262 -28.44 -14.99 30.29
CA ILE A 262 -28.79 -15.71 29.06
C ILE A 262 -28.10 -17.08 29.02
N VAL A 263 -26.81 -17.13 29.35
CA VAL A 263 -26.03 -18.38 29.42
C VAL A 263 -26.67 -19.34 30.42
N ASN A 264 -26.96 -18.87 31.63
CA ASN A 264 -27.57 -19.67 32.69
C ASN A 264 -28.96 -20.16 32.31
N LYS A 265 -29.77 -19.33 31.64
CA LYS A 265 -31.11 -19.71 31.15
C LYS A 265 -31.06 -20.78 30.06
N LEU A 266 -30.13 -20.65 29.11
CA LEU A 266 -29.93 -21.67 28.08
C LEU A 266 -29.36 -22.96 28.70
N LEU A 267 -28.44 -22.86 29.67
CA LEU A 267 -27.95 -24.01 30.43
C LEU A 267 -29.07 -24.71 31.19
N SER A 268 -29.97 -23.99 31.87
CA SER A 268 -31.12 -24.60 32.56
C SER A 268 -32.05 -25.31 31.58
N ALA A 269 -32.38 -24.66 30.46
CA ALA A 269 -33.23 -25.26 29.43
C ALA A 269 -32.60 -26.52 28.80
N ILE A 270 -31.27 -26.58 28.67
CA ILE A 270 -30.55 -27.76 28.14
C ILE A 270 -30.41 -28.86 29.19
N ARG A 271 -30.25 -28.51 30.48
CA ARG A 271 -30.22 -29.47 31.60
C ARG A 271 -31.51 -30.26 31.71
N ASP A 272 -32.65 -29.62 31.43
CA ASP A 272 -33.96 -30.28 31.42
C ASP A 272 -34.10 -31.30 30.26
N ILE A 273 -33.24 -31.22 29.24
CA ILE A 273 -33.26 -32.06 28.04
C ILE A 273 -32.18 -33.16 28.08
N SER A 274 -31.07 -32.98 28.82
CA SER A 274 -29.88 -33.83 28.73
C SER A 274 -29.31 -34.32 30.08
N GLY A 275 -28.78 -35.55 30.09
CA GLY A 275 -28.21 -36.20 31.28
C GLY A 275 -26.90 -35.57 31.80
N ASN A 276 -26.54 -35.87 33.06
CA ASN A 276 -25.46 -35.21 33.82
C ASN A 276 -24.09 -35.13 33.14
N GLU A 277 -23.65 -36.15 32.40
CA GLU A 277 -22.30 -36.16 31.79
C GLU A 277 -22.16 -35.17 30.62
N ARG A 278 -23.22 -35.01 29.81
CA ARG A 278 -23.24 -34.06 28.68
C ARG A 278 -23.21 -32.61 29.17
N ASN A 279 -23.73 -32.35 30.37
CA ASN A 279 -23.70 -31.03 31.00
C ASN A 279 -22.28 -30.58 31.38
N VAL A 280 -21.39 -31.51 31.77
CA VAL A 280 -19.99 -31.18 32.11
C VAL A 280 -19.21 -30.75 30.86
N CYS A 281 -19.33 -31.50 29.77
CA CYS A 281 -18.68 -31.17 28.49
C CYS A 281 -19.16 -29.81 27.94
N LEU A 282 -20.46 -29.52 28.07
CA LEU A 282 -21.04 -28.26 27.61
C LEU A 282 -20.53 -27.05 28.40
N LEU A 283 -20.42 -27.16 29.73
CA LEU A 283 -19.85 -26.10 30.58
C LEU A 283 -18.40 -25.78 30.17
N ASN A 284 -17.62 -26.81 29.85
CA ASN A 284 -16.24 -26.67 29.39
C ASN A 284 -16.16 -25.95 28.03
N LEU A 285 -17.01 -26.32 27.07
CA LEU A 285 -17.12 -25.63 25.78
C LEU A 285 -17.50 -24.16 25.94
N CYS A 286 -18.44 -23.85 26.85
CA CYS A 286 -18.81 -22.48 27.17
C CYS A 286 -17.64 -21.68 27.78
N ALA A 287 -16.83 -22.31 28.64
CA ALA A 287 -15.67 -21.66 29.23
C ALA A 287 -14.60 -21.33 28.18
N ASN A 288 -14.33 -22.24 27.25
CA ASN A 288 -13.41 -22.02 26.14
C ASN A 288 -13.89 -20.92 25.18
N ALA A 289 -15.20 -20.90 24.92
CA ALA A 289 -15.83 -19.89 24.06
C ALA A 289 -15.82 -18.49 24.69
N ALA A 290 -16.22 -18.38 25.97
CA ALA A 290 -16.16 -17.14 26.73
C ALA A 290 -14.72 -16.59 26.82
N THR A 291 -13.75 -17.49 27.01
CA THR A 291 -12.34 -17.13 27.03
C THR A 291 -11.87 -16.58 25.68
N SER A 292 -12.11 -17.32 24.59
CA SER A 292 -11.69 -16.93 23.24
C SER A 292 -12.29 -15.59 22.81
N ALA A 293 -13.53 -15.31 23.23
CA ALA A 293 -14.24 -14.07 22.97
C ALA A 293 -13.94 -12.95 23.99
N ARG A 294 -13.13 -13.22 25.03
CA ARG A 294 -12.80 -12.30 26.14
C ARG A 294 -14.03 -11.86 26.95
N ASN A 295 -15.05 -12.71 27.05
CA ASN A 295 -16.21 -12.50 27.89
C ASN A 295 -15.92 -12.93 29.33
N TYR A 296 -15.12 -12.12 30.03
CA TYR A 296 -14.68 -12.41 31.40
C TYR A 296 -15.82 -12.46 32.41
N SER A 297 -16.94 -11.78 32.14
CA SER A 297 -18.12 -11.80 33.02
C SER A 297 -18.74 -13.19 33.09
N VAL A 298 -18.94 -13.84 31.94
CA VAL A 298 -19.45 -15.22 31.85
C VAL A 298 -18.40 -16.21 32.34
N LEU A 299 -17.13 -16.02 31.97
CA LEU A 299 -16.04 -16.89 32.41
C LEU A 299 -15.94 -16.96 33.95
N ARG A 300 -16.09 -15.81 34.63
CA ARG A 300 -16.08 -15.74 36.10
C ARG A 300 -17.15 -16.62 36.74
N GLU A 301 -18.35 -16.59 36.18
CA GLU A 301 -19.47 -17.40 36.69
C GLU A 301 -19.27 -18.88 36.36
N LEU A 302 -18.76 -19.22 35.17
CA LEU A 302 -18.44 -20.60 34.78
C LEU A 302 -17.32 -21.22 35.65
N LEU A 303 -16.36 -20.43 36.11
CA LEU A 303 -15.28 -20.90 36.99
C LEU A 303 -15.73 -21.16 38.44
N GLN A 304 -16.99 -20.89 38.79
CA GLN A 304 -17.55 -21.33 40.07
C GLN A 304 -17.80 -22.85 40.09
N PHE A 305 -17.91 -23.50 38.92
CA PHE A 305 -18.11 -24.94 38.81
C PHE A 305 -16.75 -25.68 38.91
N PRO A 306 -16.54 -26.56 39.91
CA PRO A 306 -15.26 -27.27 40.10
C PRO A 306 -14.82 -28.08 38.88
N THR A 307 -15.76 -28.75 38.20
CA THR A 307 -15.51 -29.54 37.00
C THR A 307 -14.96 -28.72 35.84
N VAL A 308 -15.30 -27.43 35.77
CA VAL A 308 -14.78 -26.50 34.75
C VAL A 308 -13.34 -26.13 35.07
N VAL A 309 -13.00 -25.91 36.34
CA VAL A 309 -11.64 -25.59 36.77
C VAL A 309 -10.68 -26.74 36.48
N ASP A 310 -11.07 -27.97 36.78
CA ASP A 310 -10.23 -29.15 36.54
C ASP A 310 -10.02 -29.42 35.04
N TYR A 311 -11.06 -29.27 34.23
CA TYR A 311 -10.93 -29.34 32.78
C TYR A 311 -10.02 -28.23 32.25
N PHE A 312 -10.21 -27.02 32.75
CA PHE A 312 -9.47 -25.84 32.33
C PHE A 312 -7.97 -26.00 32.58
N PHE A 313 -7.49 -26.75 33.57
CA PHE A 313 -6.05 -26.98 33.72
C PHE A 313 -5.48 -28.10 32.83
N ASN A 314 -6.32 -28.99 32.32
CA ASN A 314 -5.89 -30.14 31.50
C ASN A 314 -5.94 -29.87 29.98
N ASP A 315 -6.47 -28.74 29.54
CA ASP A 315 -6.52 -28.36 28.11
C ASP A 315 -5.20 -27.69 27.67
N GLU A 316 -4.71 -28.02 26.47
CA GLU A 316 -3.50 -27.40 25.93
C GLU A 316 -3.70 -25.90 25.64
N SER A 317 -4.95 -25.49 25.40
CA SER A 317 -5.29 -24.08 25.14
C SER A 317 -5.08 -23.18 26.35
N THR A 318 -4.97 -23.74 27.55
CA THR A 318 -4.93 -23.04 28.84
C THR A 318 -3.71 -22.14 29.00
N SER A 319 -2.57 -22.50 28.42
CA SER A 319 -1.39 -21.62 28.43
C SER A 319 -1.69 -20.29 27.73
N HIS A 320 -2.46 -20.34 26.64
CA HIS A 320 -2.90 -19.15 25.92
C HIS A 320 -3.90 -18.33 26.75
N VAL A 321 -4.80 -19.00 27.47
CA VAL A 321 -5.78 -18.32 28.32
C VAL A 321 -5.13 -17.61 29.51
N LEU A 322 -4.22 -18.30 30.21
CA LEU A 322 -3.48 -17.71 31.33
C LEU A 322 -2.70 -16.47 30.87
N TYR A 323 -2.08 -16.55 29.69
CA TYR A 323 -1.47 -15.39 29.04
C TYR A 323 -2.51 -14.28 28.76
N GLN A 324 -3.64 -14.58 28.13
CA GLN A 324 -4.68 -13.60 27.82
C GLN A 324 -5.22 -12.89 29.06
N LEU A 325 -5.44 -13.63 30.16
CA LEU A 325 -5.90 -13.08 31.43
C LEU A 325 -4.83 -12.19 32.08
N ALA A 326 -3.56 -12.61 32.07
CA ALA A 326 -2.44 -11.83 32.59
C ALA A 326 -2.17 -10.55 31.78
N SER A 327 -2.37 -10.61 30.46
CA SER A 327 -2.23 -9.48 29.53
C SER A 327 -3.40 -8.49 29.61
N SER A 328 -4.57 -8.95 30.00
CA SER A 328 -5.77 -8.13 30.02
C SER A 328 -5.68 -6.96 31.02
N LYS A 329 -6.09 -5.78 30.56
CA LYS A 329 -6.25 -4.60 31.42
C LYS A 329 -7.59 -4.60 32.17
N ASP A 330 -8.49 -5.53 31.87
CA ASP A 330 -9.78 -5.67 32.55
C ASP A 330 -9.58 -6.14 34.00
N PRO A 331 -10.07 -5.40 35.01
CA PRO A 331 -10.03 -5.82 36.42
C PRO A 331 -10.66 -7.19 36.66
N THR A 332 -11.71 -7.54 35.90
CA THR A 332 -12.38 -8.84 35.98
C THR A 332 -11.45 -9.96 35.54
N ALA A 333 -10.71 -9.78 34.44
CA ALA A 333 -9.73 -10.75 33.97
C ALA A 333 -8.56 -10.92 34.95
N THR A 334 -8.07 -9.81 35.52
CA THR A 334 -7.04 -9.87 36.58
C THR A 334 -7.54 -10.58 37.83
N GLY A 335 -8.81 -10.35 38.22
CA GLY A 335 -9.45 -11.06 39.33
C GLY A 335 -9.58 -12.56 39.06
N ILE A 336 -10.01 -12.95 37.85
CA ILE A 336 -10.06 -14.35 37.42
C ILE A 336 -8.68 -14.98 37.43
N PHE A 337 -7.67 -14.28 36.91
CA PHE A 337 -6.27 -14.73 36.94
C PHE A 337 -5.84 -15.07 38.37
N HIS A 338 -6.01 -14.15 39.33
CA HIS A 338 -5.67 -14.41 40.72
C HIS A 338 -6.46 -15.59 41.33
N GLN A 339 -7.75 -15.72 41.01
CA GLN A 339 -8.57 -16.82 41.49
C GLN A 339 -8.10 -18.19 40.95
N LEU A 340 -7.74 -18.25 39.66
CA LEU A 340 -7.17 -19.45 39.05
C LEU A 340 -5.82 -19.79 39.68
N CYS A 341 -4.97 -18.79 39.92
CA CYS A 341 -3.66 -18.98 40.57
C CYS A 341 -3.80 -19.54 42.00
N GLN A 342 -4.76 -19.06 42.80
CA GLN A 342 -5.01 -19.63 44.14
C GLN A 342 -5.46 -21.09 44.10
N ARG A 343 -6.14 -21.50 43.03
CA ARG A 343 -6.61 -22.88 42.83
C ARG A 343 -5.57 -23.77 42.16
N PHE A 344 -4.52 -23.18 41.58
CA PHE A 344 -3.48 -23.88 40.85
C PHE A 344 -2.65 -24.83 41.74
N ASP A 345 -2.45 -24.47 43.01
CA ASP A 345 -1.77 -25.32 44.00
C ASP A 345 -2.54 -26.59 44.35
N HIS A 346 -3.86 -26.56 44.11
CA HIS A 346 -4.80 -27.60 44.48
C HIS A 346 -5.39 -28.31 43.26
N CYS A 347 -4.91 -28.01 42.04
CA CYS A 347 -5.36 -28.70 40.83
C CYS A 347 -4.77 -30.11 40.73
N SER A 348 -5.38 -30.94 39.88
CA SER A 348 -4.97 -32.34 39.68
C SER A 348 -3.63 -32.53 38.94
N LEU A 349 -3.01 -31.45 38.44
CA LEU A 349 -1.76 -31.52 37.68
C LEU A 349 -0.56 -31.85 38.58
N THR A 350 0.38 -32.61 38.02
CA THR A 350 1.70 -32.84 38.63
C THR A 350 2.55 -31.56 38.63
N VAL A 351 3.62 -31.56 39.43
CA VAL A 351 4.57 -30.42 39.49
C VAL A 351 5.15 -30.12 38.11
N ASP A 352 5.49 -31.13 37.32
CA ASP A 352 6.10 -30.96 35.99
C ASP A 352 5.09 -30.47 34.95
N GLU A 353 3.85 -30.96 34.97
CA GLU A 353 2.78 -30.45 34.09
C GLU A 353 2.48 -28.97 34.38
N ARG A 354 2.50 -28.56 35.65
CA ARG A 354 2.36 -27.16 36.04
C ARG A 354 3.50 -26.29 35.50
N LYS A 355 4.74 -26.78 35.56
CA LYS A 355 5.91 -26.07 35.00
C LYS A 355 5.78 -25.89 33.49
N GLN A 356 5.40 -26.94 32.76
CA GLN A 356 5.21 -26.88 31.32
C GLN A 356 4.11 -25.89 30.93
N LEU A 357 2.98 -25.88 31.65
CA LEU A 357 1.87 -24.96 31.40
C LEU A 357 2.31 -23.50 31.57
N ILE A 358 3.02 -23.18 32.66
CA ILE A 358 3.55 -21.84 32.92
C ILE A 358 4.62 -21.46 31.90
N GLY A 359 5.53 -22.37 31.56
CA GLY A 359 6.56 -22.16 30.54
C GLY A 359 5.95 -21.78 29.19
N ARG A 360 4.90 -22.49 28.75
CA ARG A 360 4.15 -22.15 27.53
C ARG A 360 3.45 -20.79 27.63
N ALA A 361 2.85 -20.45 28.77
CA ALA A 361 2.21 -19.15 28.99
C ALA A 361 3.23 -17.99 28.94
N LEU A 362 4.42 -18.18 29.54
CA LEU A 362 5.54 -17.23 29.49
C LEU A 362 6.08 -17.09 28.07
N CYS A 363 6.19 -18.19 27.30
CA CYS A 363 6.53 -18.12 25.87
C CYS A 363 5.53 -17.26 25.09
N HIS A 364 4.23 -17.42 25.31
CA HIS A 364 3.21 -16.58 24.67
C HIS A 364 3.34 -15.10 25.07
N ALA A 365 3.57 -14.82 26.35
CA ALA A 365 3.78 -13.45 26.85
C ALA A 365 5.05 -12.81 26.27
N ALA A 366 6.15 -13.56 26.19
CA ALA A 366 7.41 -13.12 25.60
C ALA A 366 7.30 -12.87 24.09
N THR A 367 6.60 -13.78 23.38
CA THR A 367 6.34 -13.65 21.94
C THR A 367 5.41 -12.47 21.61
N SER A 368 4.53 -12.11 22.55
CA SER A 368 3.57 -11.02 22.37
C SER A 368 4.08 -9.67 22.90
N SER A 369 5.34 -9.60 23.35
CA SER A 369 5.95 -8.37 23.87
C SER A 369 5.18 -7.72 25.03
N ASP A 370 4.68 -8.53 25.98
CA ASP A 370 3.91 -8.02 27.13
C ASP A 370 4.70 -8.14 28.45
N PRO A 371 5.45 -7.10 28.86
CA PRO A 371 6.25 -7.14 30.08
C PRO A 371 5.40 -7.20 31.35
N ARG A 372 4.14 -6.73 31.31
CA ARG A 372 3.22 -6.83 32.45
C ARG A 372 2.75 -8.26 32.63
N ALA A 373 2.35 -8.93 31.56
CA ALA A 373 1.97 -10.34 31.60
C ALA A 373 3.15 -11.21 32.06
N VAL A 374 4.35 -10.96 31.54
CA VAL A 374 5.58 -11.65 31.99
C VAL A 374 5.80 -11.42 33.49
N ARG A 375 5.76 -10.18 33.99
CA ARG A 375 5.91 -9.91 35.44
C ARG A 375 4.81 -10.56 36.27
N LEU A 376 3.55 -10.56 35.83
CA LEU A 376 2.44 -11.18 36.56
C LEU A 376 2.58 -12.69 36.61
N LEU A 377 2.99 -13.33 35.51
CA LEU A 377 3.24 -14.76 35.44
C LEU A 377 4.47 -15.18 36.28
N LEU A 378 5.54 -14.36 36.30
CA LEU A 378 6.73 -14.60 37.14
C LEU A 378 6.48 -14.34 38.63
N ASN A 379 5.65 -13.36 38.97
CA ASN A 379 5.26 -13.06 40.35
C ASN A 379 4.25 -14.06 40.94
N LEU A 380 3.79 -15.04 40.16
CA LEU A 380 3.18 -16.24 40.71
C LEU A 380 4.29 -17.00 41.43
N GLY A 381 4.36 -16.83 42.76
CA GLY A 381 5.47 -17.23 43.62
C GLY A 381 5.75 -18.73 43.74
N ILE A 382 5.84 -19.44 42.61
CA ILE A 382 6.01 -20.89 42.55
C ILE A 382 7.18 -21.30 41.63
N PHE A 383 7.59 -20.50 40.63
CA PHE A 383 8.75 -20.86 39.80
C PHE A 383 9.57 -19.65 39.35
N ARG A 384 10.87 -19.66 39.65
CA ARG A 384 11.86 -18.83 38.94
C ARG A 384 12.06 -19.40 37.54
N PRO A 385 12.46 -18.59 36.54
CA PRO A 385 12.87 -19.10 35.23
C PRO A 385 13.93 -20.23 35.31
N ASP A 386 14.74 -20.23 36.38
CA ASP A 386 15.74 -21.26 36.67
C ASP A 386 15.14 -22.62 37.08
N ASP A 387 13.85 -22.68 37.44
CA ASP A 387 13.14 -23.91 37.80
C ASP A 387 12.49 -24.62 36.59
N LEU A 388 12.51 -23.97 35.42
CA LEU A 388 12.04 -24.50 34.14
C LEU A 388 13.11 -25.36 33.48
N ASP A 389 12.68 -26.37 32.71
CA ASP A 389 13.58 -27.23 31.96
C ASP A 389 14.42 -26.41 30.95
N PRO A 390 15.69 -26.77 30.70
CA PRO A 390 16.58 -26.05 29.77
C PRO A 390 15.99 -25.71 28.39
N PRO A 391 15.25 -26.61 27.69
CA PRO A 391 14.65 -26.28 26.39
C PRO A 391 13.56 -25.21 26.48
N ASP A 392 12.71 -25.23 27.51
CA ASP A 392 11.66 -24.23 27.71
C ASP A 392 12.27 -22.87 28.08
N ARG A 393 13.31 -22.87 28.93
CA ARG A 393 14.09 -21.68 29.26
C ARG A 393 14.72 -21.05 28.02
N ALA A 394 15.35 -21.86 27.17
CA ALA A 394 15.93 -21.39 25.92
C ALA A 394 14.86 -20.85 24.96
N ALA A 395 13.68 -21.47 24.88
CA ALA A 395 12.58 -21.04 24.04
C ALA A 395 11.99 -19.68 24.48
N ILE A 396 11.81 -19.45 25.79
CA ILE A 396 11.34 -18.17 26.34
C ILE A 396 12.33 -17.06 26.01
N VAL A 397 13.62 -17.30 26.27
CA VAL A 397 14.68 -16.33 26.06
C VAL A 397 14.87 -16.01 24.58
N GLN A 398 14.86 -17.03 23.70
CA GLN A 398 14.87 -16.80 22.24
C GLN A 398 13.64 -16.02 21.76
N SER A 399 12.45 -16.36 22.28
CA SER A 399 11.22 -15.67 21.89
C SER A 399 11.25 -14.20 22.30
N ALA A 400 11.75 -13.89 23.51
CA ALA A 400 11.94 -12.52 23.97
C ALA A 400 12.96 -11.72 23.15
N PHE A 401 14.04 -12.36 22.70
CA PHE A 401 15.05 -11.68 21.88
C PHE A 401 14.62 -11.49 20.41
N ARG A 402 13.83 -12.42 19.86
CA ARG A 402 13.24 -12.31 18.52
C ARG A 402 12.21 -11.20 18.39
N THR A 403 11.47 -10.89 19.46
CA THR A 403 10.41 -9.86 19.42
C THR A 403 10.92 -8.44 19.53
N LEU A 404 12.24 -8.26 19.70
CA LEU A 404 12.92 -6.95 19.75
C LEU A 404 12.46 -6.03 20.89
N ASP A 405 11.77 -6.55 21.91
CA ASP A 405 11.26 -5.76 23.04
C ASP A 405 12.26 -5.75 24.22
N PHE A 406 12.84 -4.58 24.45
CA PHE A 406 13.79 -4.34 25.54
C PHE A 406 13.21 -4.61 26.94
N GLN A 407 11.94 -4.29 27.18
CA GLN A 407 11.35 -4.40 28.52
C GLN A 407 11.14 -5.86 28.91
N VAL A 408 10.68 -6.68 27.98
CA VAL A 408 10.50 -8.12 28.19
C VAL A 408 11.84 -8.82 28.41
N ALA A 409 12.82 -8.53 27.54
CA ALA A 409 14.16 -9.07 27.66
C ALA A 409 14.84 -8.66 28.97
N ALA A 410 14.71 -7.39 29.39
CA ALA A 410 15.27 -6.91 30.65
C ALA A 410 14.64 -7.59 31.87
N VAL A 411 13.31 -7.73 31.89
CA VAL A 411 12.60 -8.45 32.98
C VAL A 411 13.05 -9.90 33.07
N LEU A 412 13.22 -10.58 31.93
CA LEU A 412 13.68 -11.98 31.93
C LEU A 412 15.15 -12.10 32.34
N LEU A 413 16.01 -11.17 31.90
CA LEU A 413 17.42 -11.14 32.28
C LEU A 413 17.66 -10.76 33.76
N GLU A 414 16.77 -9.98 34.37
CA GLU A 414 16.79 -9.71 35.82
C GLU A 414 16.50 -10.98 36.65
N GLU A 415 15.71 -11.91 36.11
CA GLU A 415 15.19 -13.06 36.85
C GLU A 415 15.91 -14.39 36.50
N VAL A 416 16.61 -14.48 35.37
CA VAL A 416 17.42 -15.65 34.94
C VAL A 416 18.86 -15.53 35.44
N HIS A 417 19.28 -16.42 36.35
CA HIS A 417 20.62 -16.36 36.95
C HIS A 417 21.61 -17.37 36.34
N ASP A 418 21.13 -18.35 35.57
CA ASP A 418 21.96 -19.38 34.94
C ASP A 418 22.36 -19.03 33.49
N GLN A 419 23.67 -19.01 33.22
CA GLN A 419 24.26 -18.64 31.93
C GLN A 419 24.33 -19.80 30.91
N GLN A 420 23.92 -21.03 31.28
CA GLN A 420 23.92 -22.18 30.36
C GLN A 420 22.69 -22.21 29.44
N LEU A 421 22.47 -21.16 28.66
CA LEU A 421 21.32 -21.02 27.73
C LEU A 421 21.34 -21.96 26.51
N GLY A 422 22.23 -22.97 26.48
CA GLY A 422 22.28 -24.03 25.46
C GLY A 422 22.47 -23.57 24.00
N THR A 423 22.68 -22.28 23.74
CA THR A 423 22.58 -21.64 22.42
C THR A 423 23.80 -20.76 22.13
N ASN A 424 24.14 -20.57 20.85
CA ASN A 424 25.29 -19.78 20.44
C ASN A 424 25.05 -18.28 20.76
N PRO A 425 25.80 -17.66 21.68
CA PRO A 425 25.56 -16.28 22.10
C PRO A 425 25.76 -15.26 20.97
N ALA A 426 26.59 -15.60 19.97
CA ALA A 426 26.82 -14.75 18.79
C ALA A 426 25.56 -14.61 17.91
N VAL A 427 24.70 -15.64 17.87
CA VAL A 427 23.42 -15.60 17.14
C VAL A 427 22.45 -14.67 17.85
N ASN A 428 22.34 -14.79 19.19
CA ASN A 428 21.47 -13.93 19.97
C ASN A 428 21.87 -12.44 19.86
N LEU A 429 23.17 -12.13 19.77
CA LEU A 429 23.66 -10.77 19.59
C LEU A 429 23.35 -10.17 18.21
N THR A 430 23.31 -11.00 17.16
CA THR A 430 23.02 -10.57 15.78
C THR A 430 21.52 -10.50 15.49
N GLU A 431 20.68 -11.26 16.19
CA GLU A 431 19.21 -11.19 16.08
C GLU A 431 18.57 -10.14 17.02
N SER A 432 19.31 -9.65 18.02
CA SER A 432 18.78 -8.70 19.02
C SER A 432 18.90 -7.23 18.60
N PRO A 433 18.02 -6.34 19.12
CA PRO A 433 18.18 -4.90 19.00
C PRO A 433 19.52 -4.40 19.56
N VAL A 434 20.04 -3.34 18.95
CA VAL A 434 21.30 -2.67 19.31
C VAL A 434 21.38 -2.33 20.81
N CYS A 435 20.27 -1.96 21.45
CA CYS A 435 20.24 -1.63 22.88
C CYS A 435 20.43 -2.84 23.81
N ILE A 436 20.05 -4.04 23.37
CA ILE A 436 20.10 -5.28 24.17
C ILE A 436 21.46 -5.97 24.02
N ALA A 437 22.12 -5.81 22.87
CA ALA A 437 23.39 -6.46 22.58
C ALA A 437 24.51 -6.12 23.58
N LYS A 438 24.51 -4.92 24.18
CA LYS A 438 25.45 -4.59 25.26
C LYS A 438 25.19 -5.40 26.53
N GLN A 439 23.93 -5.47 26.98
CA GLN A 439 23.55 -6.24 28.17
C GLN A 439 23.82 -7.74 27.96
N LEU A 440 23.58 -8.26 26.76
CA LEU A 440 23.92 -9.63 26.39
C LEU A 440 25.43 -9.87 26.43
N LEU A 441 26.25 -8.96 25.90
CA LEU A 441 27.70 -9.07 25.97
C LEU A 441 28.21 -9.09 27.41
N ASP A 442 27.68 -8.21 28.26
CA ASP A 442 28.03 -8.17 29.68
C ASP A 442 27.52 -9.42 30.42
N PHE A 443 26.38 -9.99 30.02
CA PHE A 443 25.84 -11.26 30.56
C PHE A 443 26.68 -12.48 30.16
N TYR A 444 27.15 -12.57 28.91
CA TYR A 444 27.89 -13.73 28.40
C TYR A 444 29.40 -13.68 28.66
N SER A 445 29.99 -12.52 28.96
CA SER A 445 31.45 -12.40 29.10
C SER A 445 31.93 -12.58 30.54
N LYS A 446 32.83 -13.57 30.77
CA LYS A 446 33.46 -13.84 32.07
C LYS A 446 34.82 -13.15 32.22
N SER A 447 35.48 -12.86 31.10
CA SER A 447 36.77 -12.19 31.03
C SER A 447 36.86 -11.26 29.81
N GLU A 448 37.85 -10.37 29.80
CA GLU A 448 38.10 -9.49 28.64
C GLU A 448 38.47 -10.30 27.37
N ALA A 449 39.09 -11.47 27.54
CA ALA A 449 39.42 -12.37 26.44
C ALA A 449 38.15 -13.00 25.82
N ASP A 450 37.22 -13.47 26.66
CA ASP A 450 35.94 -14.01 26.20
C ASP A 450 35.14 -12.94 25.46
N ARG A 451 35.12 -11.71 26.02
CA ARG A 451 34.47 -10.55 25.40
C ARG A 451 35.02 -10.27 24.00
N LYS A 452 36.34 -10.26 23.83
CA LYS A 452 36.98 -10.05 22.50
C LYS A 452 36.63 -11.17 21.52
N GLN A 453 36.63 -12.42 21.96
CA GLN A 453 36.28 -13.56 21.13
C GLN A 453 34.80 -13.54 20.71
N LEU A 454 33.89 -13.23 21.63
CA LEU A 454 32.45 -13.08 21.36
C LEU A 454 32.16 -11.94 20.38
N ILE A 455 32.83 -10.79 20.55
CA ILE A 455 32.72 -9.65 19.63
C ILE A 455 33.19 -10.06 18.23
N TRP A 456 34.32 -10.76 18.11
CA TRP A 456 34.84 -11.23 16.82
C TRP A 456 33.88 -12.17 16.07
N HIS A 457 33.37 -13.20 16.75
CA HIS A 457 32.43 -14.15 16.12
C HIS A 457 31.11 -13.46 15.71
N SER A 458 30.57 -12.61 16.58
CA SER A 458 29.35 -11.85 16.29
C SER A 458 29.54 -10.89 15.12
N LEU A 459 30.74 -10.33 14.97
CA LEU A 459 31.08 -9.40 13.90
C LEU A 459 31.25 -10.10 12.54
N ILE A 460 31.82 -11.31 12.53
CA ILE A 460 31.84 -12.17 11.32
C ILE A 460 30.42 -12.49 10.86
N ASP A 461 29.54 -12.90 11.78
CA ASP A 461 28.16 -13.25 11.44
C ASP A 461 27.35 -12.01 11.03
N ALA A 462 27.50 -10.88 11.74
CA ALA A 462 26.90 -9.60 11.35
C ALA A 462 27.36 -9.15 9.96
N ALA A 463 28.65 -9.32 9.63
CA ALA A 463 29.18 -9.01 8.30
C ALA A 463 28.60 -9.95 7.22
N ARG A 464 28.52 -11.26 7.51
CA ARG A 464 27.93 -12.28 6.63
C ARG A 464 26.45 -12.02 6.35
N TYR A 465 25.69 -11.53 7.33
CA TYR A 465 24.26 -11.23 7.18
C TYR A 465 23.98 -9.75 6.85
N GLY A 466 25.02 -8.92 6.69
CA GLY A 466 24.89 -7.54 6.20
C GLY A 466 24.33 -6.56 7.23
N GLN A 467 24.45 -6.85 8.52
CA GLN A 467 23.86 -6.09 9.62
C GLN A 467 24.72 -4.88 10.03
N SER A 468 24.74 -3.82 9.22
CA SER A 468 25.62 -2.65 9.43
C SER A 468 25.49 -1.97 10.80
N ARG A 469 24.28 -1.88 11.36
CA ARG A 469 24.04 -1.30 12.70
C ARG A 469 24.65 -2.14 13.82
N VAL A 470 24.62 -3.46 13.69
CA VAL A 470 25.24 -4.38 14.66
C VAL A 470 26.75 -4.27 14.57
N VAL A 471 27.31 -4.19 13.35
CA VAL A 471 28.74 -3.95 13.14
C VAL A 471 29.19 -2.61 13.75
N GLN A 472 28.44 -1.52 13.55
CA GLN A 472 28.72 -0.22 14.17
C GLN A 472 28.71 -0.28 15.71
N LEU A 473 27.74 -1.00 16.29
CA LEU A 473 27.68 -1.18 17.73
C LEU A 473 28.89 -1.97 18.25
N LEU A 474 29.21 -3.11 17.63
CA LEU A 474 30.34 -3.95 18.04
C LEU A 474 31.67 -3.17 17.96
N ILE A 475 31.82 -2.30 16.96
CA ILE A 475 32.94 -1.34 16.88
C ILE A 475 32.93 -0.38 18.08
N SER A 476 31.79 0.25 18.39
CA SER A 476 31.66 1.16 19.54
C SER A 476 31.92 0.49 20.90
N LEU A 477 31.75 -0.83 20.98
CA LEU A 477 31.94 -1.63 22.19
C LEU A 477 33.39 -2.12 22.39
N GLY A 478 34.32 -1.70 21.52
CA GLY A 478 35.76 -1.91 21.70
C GLY A 478 36.47 -2.65 20.58
N PHE A 479 35.79 -2.99 19.48
CA PHE A 479 36.45 -3.55 18.30
C PHE A 479 36.99 -2.44 17.39
N ARG A 480 38.28 -2.49 17.08
CA ARG A 480 38.91 -1.55 16.15
C ARG A 480 39.33 -2.30 14.88
N PRO A 481 38.70 -2.04 13.73
CA PRO A 481 39.11 -2.63 12.45
C PRO A 481 40.59 -2.38 12.10
N ALA A 482 41.18 -1.29 12.59
CA ALA A 482 42.60 -0.96 12.42
C ALA A 482 43.57 -1.93 13.09
N ASP A 483 43.15 -2.66 14.13
CA ASP A 483 44.00 -3.57 14.90
C ASP A 483 44.00 -5.00 14.32
N LEU A 484 43.24 -5.24 13.24
CA LEU A 484 43.16 -6.54 12.59
C LEU A 484 44.47 -6.91 11.88
N ASN A 485 44.87 -8.18 12.00
CA ASN A 485 45.89 -8.72 11.11
C ASN A 485 45.36 -8.86 9.67
N ILE A 486 46.25 -9.17 8.73
CA ILE A 486 45.92 -9.22 7.29
C ILE A 486 44.91 -10.34 6.99
N THR A 487 45.06 -11.50 7.62
CA THR A 487 44.15 -12.64 7.44
C THR A 487 42.73 -12.35 7.93
N ASP A 488 42.59 -11.70 9.08
CA ASP A 488 41.30 -11.33 9.66
C ASP A 488 40.64 -10.20 8.86
N SER A 489 41.44 -9.24 8.40
CA SER A 489 41.01 -8.18 7.48
C SER A 489 40.48 -8.74 6.15
N GLN A 490 41.15 -9.76 5.59
CA GLN A 490 40.66 -10.47 4.41
C GLN A 490 39.36 -11.20 4.68
N TRP A 491 39.29 -11.92 5.81
CA TRP A 491 38.17 -12.79 6.10
C TRP A 491 36.88 -12.00 6.35
N ILE A 492 36.95 -10.93 7.14
CA ILE A 492 35.80 -10.06 7.37
C ILE A 492 35.33 -9.38 6.08
N LEU A 493 36.28 -8.91 5.25
CA LEU A 493 35.96 -8.26 3.98
C LEU A 493 35.31 -9.24 3.01
N LEU A 494 35.81 -10.48 2.94
CA LEU A 494 35.21 -11.56 2.15
C LEU A 494 33.76 -11.85 2.60
N ARG A 495 33.48 -11.86 3.91
CA ARG A 495 32.11 -12.08 4.43
C ARG A 495 31.18 -10.90 4.13
N ALA A 496 31.68 -9.67 4.27
CA ALA A 496 30.92 -8.46 3.95
C ALA A 496 30.60 -8.36 2.45
N LEU A 497 31.57 -8.68 1.59
CA LEU A 497 31.41 -8.70 0.14
C LEU A 497 30.55 -9.88 -0.33
N GLY A 498 30.66 -11.06 0.28
CA GLY A 498 29.82 -12.21 -0.07
C GLY A 498 28.31 -11.96 0.08
N ASN A 499 27.90 -11.03 0.95
CA ASN A 499 26.51 -10.61 1.11
C ASN A 499 26.18 -9.30 0.37
N ASN A 500 27.11 -8.75 -0.42
CA ASN A 500 26.95 -7.49 -1.16
C ASN A 500 26.49 -6.33 -0.24
N SER A 501 26.99 -6.28 0.99
CA SER A 501 26.58 -5.24 1.95
C SER A 501 27.51 -4.04 1.91
N VAL A 502 27.21 -3.10 1.01
CA VAL A 502 27.92 -1.82 0.86
C VAL A 502 28.05 -1.08 2.19
N LEU A 503 27.01 -1.13 3.04
CA LEU A 503 26.98 -0.45 4.33
C LEU A 503 27.91 -1.10 5.36
N VAL A 504 28.05 -2.43 5.36
CA VAL A 504 29.02 -3.08 6.24
C VAL A 504 30.43 -2.74 5.78
N VAL A 505 30.69 -2.80 4.47
CA VAL A 505 31.99 -2.42 3.91
C VAL A 505 32.31 -0.96 4.26
N SER A 506 31.39 -0.01 4.07
CA SER A 506 31.62 1.41 4.42
C SER A 506 31.97 1.60 5.89
N VAL A 507 31.23 0.95 6.79
CA VAL A 507 31.48 1.03 8.23
C VAL A 507 32.86 0.50 8.58
N LEU A 508 33.31 -0.60 7.98
CA LEU A 508 34.65 -1.14 8.22
C LEU A 508 35.75 -0.19 7.73
N LEU A 509 35.57 0.42 6.54
CA LEU A 509 36.53 1.36 5.97
C LEU A 509 36.62 2.67 6.77
N GLU A 510 35.48 3.26 7.13
CA GLU A 510 35.40 4.47 7.94
C GLU A 510 36.02 4.30 9.33
N ASN A 511 36.03 3.08 9.85
CA ASN A 511 36.61 2.74 11.15
C ASN A 511 38.03 2.15 11.04
N GLY A 512 38.73 2.38 9.91
CA GLY A 512 40.17 2.19 9.80
C GLY A 512 40.62 0.81 9.31
N LEU A 513 39.77 0.02 8.65
CA LEU A 513 40.21 -1.20 7.97
C LEU A 513 41.27 -0.85 6.92
N ASN A 514 42.51 -1.30 7.12
CA ASN A 514 43.67 -0.87 6.32
C ASN A 514 43.77 -1.62 4.97
N ILE A 515 43.04 -1.12 3.96
CA ILE A 515 43.11 -1.71 2.60
C ILE A 515 44.48 -1.49 1.96
N ALA A 516 45.16 -0.38 2.25
CA ALA A 516 46.45 -0.06 1.63
C ALA A 516 47.53 -1.10 1.97
N GLU A 517 47.61 -1.50 3.24
CA GLU A 517 48.53 -2.55 3.68
C GLU A 517 48.13 -3.93 3.11
N LEU A 518 46.83 -4.19 3.00
CA LEU A 518 46.31 -5.41 2.38
C LEU A 518 46.75 -5.53 0.89
N ILE A 519 46.70 -4.45 0.11
CA ILE A 519 47.16 -4.41 -1.29
C ILE A 519 48.67 -4.59 -1.39
N LYS A 520 49.41 -3.99 -0.46
CA LYS A 520 50.87 -4.06 -0.44
C LYS A 520 51.36 -5.48 -0.14
N GLN A 521 50.79 -6.13 0.87
CA GLN A 521 51.24 -7.43 1.35
C GLN A 521 50.55 -8.62 0.67
N SER A 522 49.30 -8.47 0.22
CA SER A 522 48.52 -9.57 -0.37
C SER A 522 47.53 -9.07 -1.44
N PRO A 523 48.03 -8.58 -2.59
CA PRO A 523 47.16 -8.12 -3.68
C PRO A 523 46.23 -9.22 -4.17
N ASP A 524 46.71 -10.47 -4.25
CA ASP A 524 45.91 -11.64 -4.63
C ASP A 524 44.77 -11.94 -3.63
N GLY A 525 45.00 -11.70 -2.34
CA GLY A 525 43.99 -11.87 -1.29
C GLY A 525 42.82 -10.92 -1.48
N LEU A 526 43.09 -9.65 -1.77
CA LEU A 526 42.04 -8.66 -2.06
C LEU A 526 41.35 -8.94 -3.41
N VAL A 527 42.12 -9.30 -4.44
CA VAL A 527 41.57 -9.67 -5.77
C VAL A 527 40.56 -10.82 -5.63
N ARG A 528 40.87 -11.85 -4.83
CA ARG A 528 39.91 -12.95 -4.56
C ARG A 528 38.66 -12.50 -3.82
N CYS A 529 38.78 -11.53 -2.91
CA CYS A 529 37.63 -10.95 -2.22
C CYS A 529 36.74 -10.16 -3.21
N LEU A 530 37.34 -9.42 -4.13
CA LEU A 530 36.65 -8.58 -5.10
C LEU A 530 36.05 -9.37 -6.28
N ASP A 531 36.65 -10.49 -6.67
CA ASP A 531 36.18 -11.30 -7.80
C ASP A 531 34.80 -11.92 -7.54
N GLY A 532 34.55 -12.41 -6.33
CA GLY A 532 33.23 -12.90 -5.93
C GLY A 532 32.13 -11.84 -6.05
N GLU A 533 32.44 -10.58 -5.77
CA GLU A 533 31.51 -9.45 -5.91
C GLU A 533 31.31 -9.06 -7.39
N ALA A 534 32.38 -9.09 -8.18
CA ALA A 534 32.32 -8.83 -9.62
C ALA A 534 31.45 -9.87 -10.37
N ALA A 535 31.48 -11.14 -9.95
CA ALA A 535 30.65 -12.21 -10.50
C ALA A 535 29.16 -12.10 -10.11
N ASN A 536 28.85 -11.49 -8.97
CA ASN A 536 27.49 -11.39 -8.42
C ASN A 536 26.69 -10.14 -8.88
N ASN A 537 27.17 -9.41 -9.92
CA ASN A 537 26.57 -8.16 -10.45
C ASN A 537 26.49 -6.98 -9.43
N ALA A 538 27.34 -7.02 -8.41
CA ALA A 538 27.30 -6.14 -7.27
C ALA A 538 28.31 -4.97 -7.37
N CYS A 539 28.21 -4.13 -8.40
CA CYS A 539 29.20 -3.06 -8.63
C CYS A 539 29.30 -1.99 -7.53
N SER A 540 28.45 -2.00 -6.49
CA SER A 540 28.40 -0.92 -5.48
C SER A 540 29.50 -1.04 -4.42
N SER A 541 29.73 -2.22 -3.84
CA SER A 541 30.78 -2.42 -2.82
C SER A 541 32.16 -2.37 -3.46
N LEU A 542 32.29 -2.92 -4.67
CA LEU A 542 33.47 -2.78 -5.51
C LEU A 542 33.79 -1.30 -5.79
N ARG A 543 32.83 -0.51 -6.28
CA ARG A 543 33.02 0.94 -6.49
C ARG A 543 33.40 1.69 -5.21
N LEU A 544 32.80 1.31 -4.09
CA LEU A 544 33.13 1.90 -2.79
C LEU A 544 34.58 1.61 -2.43
N ILE A 545 35.02 0.35 -2.45
CA ILE A 545 36.41 0.00 -2.16
C ILE A 545 37.36 0.75 -3.10
N LEU A 546 37.08 0.76 -4.41
CA LEU A 546 37.90 1.47 -5.40
C LEU A 546 37.98 2.97 -5.14
N SER A 547 36.93 3.61 -4.61
CA SER A 547 36.96 5.03 -4.24
C SER A 547 37.90 5.36 -3.07
N TYR A 548 38.26 4.36 -2.26
CA TYR A 548 39.26 4.48 -1.18
C TYR A 548 40.68 4.16 -1.65
N LEU A 549 40.87 3.74 -2.91
CA LEU A 549 42.17 3.40 -3.46
C LEU A 549 42.76 4.56 -4.25
N THR A 550 44.09 4.68 -4.18
CA THR A 550 44.81 5.55 -5.11
C THR A 550 44.79 4.97 -6.53
N PRO A 551 45.01 5.79 -7.57
CA PRO A 551 45.16 5.29 -8.94
C PRO A 551 46.23 4.20 -9.07
N GLU A 552 47.35 4.35 -8.37
CA GLU A 552 48.45 3.37 -8.32
C GLU A 552 48.01 2.03 -7.71
N GLN A 553 47.25 2.08 -6.61
CA GLN A 553 46.69 0.90 -5.95
C GLN A 553 45.65 0.19 -6.85
N THR A 554 44.79 0.96 -7.50
CA THR A 554 43.79 0.45 -8.45
C THR A 554 44.46 -0.24 -9.64
N GLN A 555 45.52 0.37 -10.17
CA GLN A 555 46.34 -0.21 -11.23
C GLN A 555 46.99 -1.52 -10.80
N ARG A 556 47.57 -1.58 -9.59
CA ARG A 556 48.18 -2.80 -9.04
C ARG A 556 47.18 -3.96 -8.92
N ILE A 557 45.94 -3.66 -8.51
CA ILE A 557 44.85 -4.65 -8.47
C ILE A 557 44.46 -5.10 -9.88
N ALA A 558 44.34 -4.19 -10.85
CA ALA A 558 44.00 -4.55 -12.24
C ALA A 558 45.05 -5.49 -12.85
N HIS A 559 46.33 -5.19 -12.63
CA HIS A 559 47.44 -6.02 -13.06
C HIS A 559 47.46 -7.41 -12.40
N ALA A 560 47.11 -7.50 -11.12
CA ALA A 560 46.99 -8.77 -10.38
C ALA A 560 45.75 -9.57 -10.82
N ALA A 561 44.61 -8.89 -11.07
CA ALA A 561 43.38 -9.53 -11.55
C ALA A 561 43.57 -10.20 -12.91
N ILE A 562 44.22 -9.51 -13.86
CA ILE A 562 44.57 -10.08 -15.17
C ILE A 562 45.60 -11.19 -15.00
N ALA A 563 46.65 -11.02 -14.19
CA ALA A 563 47.64 -12.08 -13.97
C ALA A 563 47.04 -13.35 -13.32
N GLY A 564 46.05 -13.20 -12.45
CA GLY A 564 45.35 -14.29 -11.78
C GLY A 564 44.21 -14.93 -12.58
N GLY A 565 43.82 -14.36 -13.72
CA GLY A 565 42.74 -14.87 -14.57
C GLY A 565 41.33 -14.54 -14.06
N PHE A 566 41.18 -13.49 -13.26
CA PHE A 566 39.90 -13.04 -12.71
C PHE A 566 39.13 -12.18 -13.74
N ILE A 567 38.49 -12.84 -14.70
CA ILE A 567 37.93 -12.19 -15.91
C ILE A 567 36.84 -11.15 -15.56
N ALA A 568 35.87 -11.50 -14.71
CA ALA A 568 34.75 -10.63 -14.34
C ALA A 568 35.22 -9.35 -13.62
N LEU A 569 36.17 -9.51 -12.69
CA LEU A 569 36.80 -8.37 -12.01
C LEU A 569 37.60 -7.50 -12.99
N SER A 570 38.38 -8.13 -13.87
CA SER A 570 39.20 -7.41 -14.85
C SER A 570 38.36 -6.54 -15.78
N LEU A 571 37.27 -7.08 -16.34
CA LEU A 571 36.32 -6.32 -17.18
C LEU A 571 35.66 -5.17 -16.40
N SER A 572 35.31 -5.41 -15.13
CA SER A 572 34.70 -4.39 -14.27
C SER A 572 35.65 -3.23 -13.97
N LEU A 573 36.94 -3.52 -13.77
CA LEU A 573 37.98 -2.51 -13.54
C LEU A 573 38.24 -1.68 -14.80
N VAL A 574 38.38 -2.35 -15.96
CA VAL A 574 38.58 -1.71 -17.27
C VAL A 574 37.46 -0.73 -17.58
N ALA A 575 36.20 -1.11 -17.36
CA ALA A 575 35.04 -0.28 -17.69
C ALA A 575 34.84 0.95 -16.80
N ASN A 576 35.56 1.10 -15.67
CA ASN A 576 35.23 2.15 -14.70
C ASN A 576 36.41 3.01 -14.19
N PHE A 577 37.67 2.55 -14.13
CA PHE A 577 38.65 3.24 -13.26
C PHE A 577 40.14 3.18 -13.63
N VAL A 578 40.56 2.58 -14.76
CA VAL A 578 42.00 2.36 -14.99
C VAL A 578 42.53 3.19 -16.16
N ASN A 579 43.67 3.86 -15.96
CA ASN A 579 44.45 4.41 -17.06
C ASN A 579 44.94 3.25 -17.93
N LEU A 580 44.53 3.18 -19.18
CA LEU A 580 44.72 1.98 -20.01
C LEU A 580 46.16 1.81 -20.54
N SER A 581 46.93 2.89 -20.57
CA SER A 581 48.31 2.95 -21.11
C SER A 581 49.38 3.00 -20.00
N CYS A 582 49.04 2.57 -18.78
CA CYS A 582 49.96 2.58 -17.66
C CYS A 582 50.79 1.28 -17.58
N ARG A 583 52.09 1.42 -17.27
CA ARG A 583 53.03 0.29 -17.15
C ARG A 583 53.13 -0.20 -15.71
N ALA A 584 53.22 -1.52 -15.52
CA ALA A 584 53.50 -2.11 -14.21
C ALA A 584 54.98 -1.94 -13.82
N VAL A 585 55.34 -0.77 -13.30
CA VAL A 585 56.73 -0.36 -12.99
C VAL A 585 57.44 -1.29 -11.99
N GLU A 586 56.70 -1.93 -11.09
CA GLU A 586 57.25 -2.84 -10.07
C GLU A 586 57.57 -4.27 -10.57
N THR A 587 57.20 -4.63 -11.81
CA THR A 587 57.32 -6.02 -12.31
C THR A 587 58.09 -6.10 -13.63
N ASP A 588 57.37 -6.14 -14.74
CA ASP A 588 57.84 -6.39 -16.11
C ASP A 588 57.72 -5.15 -17.01
N GLY A 589 57.15 -4.05 -16.51
CA GLY A 589 56.86 -2.85 -17.28
C GLY A 589 55.74 -3.02 -18.32
N TRP A 590 55.02 -4.14 -18.32
CA TRP A 590 53.96 -4.41 -19.27
C TRP A 590 52.72 -3.55 -19.02
N THR A 591 52.02 -3.23 -20.11
CA THR A 591 50.68 -2.64 -20.06
C THR A 591 49.63 -3.71 -19.74
N LEU A 592 48.41 -3.29 -19.39
CA LEU A 592 47.29 -4.21 -19.18
C LEU A 592 46.97 -4.99 -20.46
N LEU A 593 47.09 -4.34 -21.62
CA LEU A 593 46.87 -4.94 -22.94
C LEU A 593 47.90 -6.04 -23.24
N MET A 594 49.18 -5.77 -23.01
CA MET A 594 50.26 -6.77 -23.16
C MET A 594 50.05 -7.98 -22.26
N ARG A 595 49.63 -7.74 -21.02
CA ARG A 595 49.39 -8.81 -20.05
C ARG A 595 48.18 -9.67 -20.40
N ALA A 596 47.08 -9.06 -20.85
CA ALA A 596 45.91 -9.77 -21.32
C ALA A 596 46.21 -10.57 -22.62
N ALA A 597 47.00 -9.98 -23.52
CA ALA A 597 47.46 -10.62 -24.75
C ALA A 597 48.35 -11.84 -24.47
N SER A 598 49.29 -11.75 -23.53
CA SER A 598 50.15 -12.88 -23.12
C SER A 598 49.35 -14.07 -22.59
N ARG A 599 48.27 -13.80 -21.84
CA ARG A 599 47.46 -14.83 -21.19
C ARG A 599 46.33 -15.41 -22.04
N GLY A 600 46.07 -14.84 -23.23
CA GLY A 600 45.01 -15.35 -24.10
C GLY A 600 43.60 -14.87 -23.75
N TYR A 601 43.46 -13.79 -22.98
CA TYR A 601 42.14 -13.29 -22.55
C TYR A 601 41.50 -12.36 -23.59
N ALA A 602 40.92 -12.95 -24.63
CA ALA A 602 40.32 -12.22 -25.76
C ALA A 602 39.24 -11.18 -25.34
N ASP A 603 38.39 -11.50 -24.37
CA ASP A 603 37.33 -10.59 -23.89
C ASP A 603 37.91 -9.35 -23.20
N ILE A 604 38.98 -9.53 -22.42
CA ILE A 604 39.68 -8.42 -21.73
C ILE A 604 40.41 -7.57 -22.76
N VAL A 605 41.08 -8.20 -23.74
CA VAL A 605 41.73 -7.48 -24.83
C VAL A 605 40.71 -6.64 -25.59
N LYS A 606 39.57 -7.22 -25.99
CA LYS A 606 38.51 -6.49 -26.68
C LYS A 606 38.00 -5.30 -25.85
N ALA A 607 37.74 -5.50 -24.56
CA ALA A 607 37.29 -4.42 -23.68
C ALA A 607 38.35 -3.31 -23.51
N LEU A 608 39.63 -3.67 -23.40
CA LEU A 608 40.72 -2.68 -23.34
C LEU A 608 40.80 -1.84 -24.63
N LEU A 609 40.65 -2.48 -25.80
CA LEU A 609 40.66 -1.79 -27.10
C LEU A 609 39.45 -0.88 -27.28
N GLU A 610 38.24 -1.34 -26.95
CA GLU A 610 37.00 -0.53 -27.00
C GLU A 610 37.05 0.69 -26.08
N ASN A 611 37.86 0.65 -25.01
CA ASN A 611 38.05 1.78 -24.11
C ASN A 611 39.29 2.65 -24.46
N GLY A 612 40.00 2.35 -25.54
CA GLY A 612 41.10 3.19 -26.06
C GLY A 612 42.49 2.84 -25.53
N ALA A 613 42.78 1.58 -25.21
CA ALA A 613 44.14 1.14 -24.91
C ALA A 613 45.07 1.27 -26.13
N ASP A 614 46.27 1.80 -25.92
CA ASP A 614 47.25 2.02 -26.98
C ASP A 614 47.77 0.69 -27.57
N LEU A 615 47.63 0.54 -28.89
CA LEU A 615 48.04 -0.62 -29.68
C LEU A 615 49.55 -0.65 -29.95
N GLU A 616 50.16 0.53 -30.04
CA GLU A 616 51.53 0.75 -30.52
C GLU A 616 52.54 0.86 -29.37
N GLU A 617 52.06 0.79 -28.12
CA GLU A 617 52.95 0.82 -26.98
C GLU A 617 53.85 -0.41 -26.99
N THR A 618 55.16 -0.19 -26.84
CA THR A 618 56.15 -1.26 -26.83
C THR A 618 56.99 -1.24 -25.55
N VAL A 619 57.37 -2.44 -25.09
CA VAL A 619 58.30 -2.64 -23.97
C VAL A 619 59.57 -3.31 -24.50
N LEU A 620 60.73 -2.84 -24.03
CA LEU A 620 62.02 -3.46 -24.34
C LEU A 620 62.12 -4.82 -23.64
N ASP A 621 62.12 -5.89 -24.43
CA ASP A 621 62.40 -7.22 -23.90
C ASP A 621 63.92 -7.35 -23.67
N LEU A 622 64.30 -7.33 -22.39
CA LEU A 622 65.70 -7.46 -21.94
C LEU A 622 66.35 -8.78 -22.39
N GLN A 623 65.58 -9.79 -22.80
CA GLN A 623 66.11 -11.08 -23.26
C GLN A 623 66.27 -11.18 -24.78
N LYS A 624 65.53 -10.38 -25.57
CA LYS A 624 65.46 -10.53 -27.04
C LYS A 624 65.99 -9.32 -27.84
N SER A 625 66.45 -8.26 -27.18
CA SER A 625 66.98 -7.05 -27.83
C SER A 625 66.01 -6.44 -28.86
N ALA A 626 64.70 -6.60 -28.64
CA ALA A 626 63.65 -6.11 -29.53
C ALA A 626 62.49 -5.54 -28.69
N SER A 627 61.89 -4.46 -29.17
CA SER A 627 60.67 -3.88 -28.61
C SER A 627 59.50 -4.82 -28.91
N GLN A 628 58.76 -5.24 -27.90
CA GLN A 628 57.57 -6.08 -28.04
C GLN A 628 56.31 -5.25 -27.89
N SER A 629 55.44 -5.30 -28.89
CA SER A 629 54.06 -4.80 -28.83
C SER A 629 53.12 -5.88 -28.26
N ALA A 630 51.89 -5.49 -27.91
CA ALA A 630 50.85 -6.47 -27.54
C ALA A 630 50.58 -7.49 -28.66
N LEU A 631 50.75 -7.08 -29.93
CA LEU A 631 50.63 -7.95 -31.10
C LEU A 631 51.75 -9.00 -31.18
N ASP A 632 52.99 -8.63 -30.89
CA ASP A 632 54.14 -9.54 -30.87
C ASP A 632 54.03 -10.56 -29.74
N ILE A 633 53.53 -10.12 -28.59
CA ILE A 633 53.26 -10.97 -27.44
C ILE A 633 52.15 -11.98 -27.78
N ALA A 634 51.04 -11.54 -28.39
CA ALA A 634 49.97 -12.43 -28.80
C ALA A 634 50.43 -13.48 -29.84
N ARG A 635 51.26 -13.08 -30.81
CA ARG A 635 51.83 -13.97 -31.83
C ARG A 635 52.79 -14.99 -31.23
N SER A 636 53.71 -14.54 -30.38
CA SER A 636 54.69 -15.44 -29.75
C SER A 636 54.04 -16.41 -28.77
N ALA A 637 52.92 -16.04 -28.15
CA ALA A 637 52.12 -16.90 -27.29
C ALA A 637 51.12 -17.80 -28.06
N GLY A 638 50.95 -17.61 -29.37
CA GLY A 638 50.07 -18.43 -30.21
C GLY A 638 48.57 -18.11 -30.13
N HIS A 639 48.19 -16.93 -29.63
CA HIS A 639 46.79 -16.55 -29.43
C HIS A 639 46.16 -15.93 -30.68
N GLN A 640 45.85 -16.75 -31.69
CA GLN A 640 45.37 -16.29 -33.01
C GLN A 640 44.13 -15.37 -32.94
N VAL A 641 43.18 -15.66 -32.04
CA VAL A 641 41.96 -14.84 -31.86
C VAL A 641 42.29 -13.40 -31.43
N ILE A 642 43.33 -13.23 -30.61
CA ILE A 642 43.80 -11.92 -30.15
C ILE A 642 44.57 -11.21 -31.26
N VAL A 643 45.37 -11.94 -32.03
CA VAL A 643 46.06 -11.40 -33.21
C VAL A 643 45.05 -10.82 -34.20
N ASP A 644 43.98 -11.56 -34.49
CA ASP A 644 42.93 -11.10 -35.40
C ASP A 644 42.16 -9.88 -34.83
N LEU A 645 41.93 -9.84 -33.51
CA LEU A 645 41.29 -8.69 -32.85
C LEU A 645 42.15 -7.42 -32.92
N LEU A 646 43.44 -7.53 -32.59
CA LEU A 646 44.37 -6.39 -32.63
C LEU A 646 44.52 -5.82 -34.05
N LEU A 647 44.62 -6.70 -35.07
CA LEU A 647 44.72 -6.30 -36.49
C LEU A 647 43.42 -5.66 -37.04
N ARG A 648 42.25 -6.00 -36.48
CA ARG A 648 40.97 -5.36 -36.86
C ARG A 648 40.86 -3.95 -36.30
N PHE A 649 41.26 -3.74 -35.05
CA PHE A 649 41.21 -2.42 -34.43
C PHE A 649 42.25 -1.46 -35.04
N SER A 650 43.42 -1.96 -35.45
CA SER A 650 44.43 -1.15 -36.14
C SER A 650 43.99 -0.65 -37.53
N THR A 651 43.03 -1.32 -38.19
CA THR A 651 42.51 -0.89 -39.52
C THR A 651 41.30 0.04 -39.43
N GLN A 652 40.62 0.11 -38.27
CA GLN A 652 39.49 1.03 -38.04
C GLN A 652 39.94 2.45 -37.70
N THR A 653 41.11 2.62 -37.06
CA THR A 653 41.67 3.94 -36.69
C THR A 653 42.07 4.80 -37.89
N ASP A 654 42.31 4.20 -39.06
CA ASP A 654 42.73 4.91 -40.28
C ASP A 654 41.57 5.53 -41.09
N GLN A 655 40.30 5.36 -40.67
CA GLN A 655 39.11 5.83 -41.44
C GLN A 655 38.24 6.88 -40.73
N GLU A 656 38.55 7.28 -39.49
CA GLU A 656 37.71 8.21 -38.71
C GLU A 656 38.32 9.60 -38.42
N GLU A 657 39.36 10.00 -39.17
CA GLU A 657 39.86 11.38 -39.19
C GLU A 657 39.77 11.98 -40.59
N ASP A 658 38.55 12.21 -41.10
CA ASP A 658 38.24 13.40 -41.91
C ASP A 658 36.75 13.53 -42.26
N SER A 659 36.27 14.78 -42.25
CA SER A 659 34.99 15.29 -42.76
C SER A 659 33.77 15.37 -41.80
N SER A 660 33.72 16.51 -41.13
CA SER A 660 32.52 17.13 -40.57
C SER A 660 31.59 17.69 -41.66
N SER A 661 30.41 17.10 -41.82
CA SER A 661 29.16 17.80 -42.19
C SER A 661 27.95 16.90 -41.91
N GLU A 662 27.27 17.09 -40.77
CA GLU A 662 26.06 16.32 -40.44
C GLU A 662 24.90 16.78 -41.35
N SER A 663 24.40 15.87 -42.20
CA SER A 663 23.23 16.13 -43.04
C SER A 663 21.93 15.92 -42.24
N PRO A 664 20.81 16.61 -42.56
CA PRO A 664 19.51 16.39 -41.91
C PRO A 664 19.00 14.95 -41.96
N ALA A 665 19.45 14.16 -42.95
CA ALA A 665 19.10 12.74 -43.06
C ALA A 665 19.77 11.87 -41.98
N ASP A 666 20.95 12.28 -41.50
CA ASP A 666 21.68 11.60 -40.43
C ASP A 666 21.01 11.82 -39.06
N ASP A 667 20.52 13.04 -38.79
CA ASP A 667 19.76 13.36 -37.57
C ASP A 667 18.45 12.55 -37.46
N VAL A 668 17.77 12.27 -38.58
CA VAL A 668 16.57 11.42 -38.62
C VAL A 668 16.92 9.98 -38.27
N GLN A 669 17.99 9.43 -38.86
CA GLN A 669 18.44 8.07 -38.57
C GLN A 669 18.89 7.91 -37.11
N LYS A 670 19.66 8.87 -36.60
CA LYS A 670 20.07 8.92 -35.19
C LYS A 670 18.85 9.00 -34.25
N SER A 671 17.84 9.80 -34.60
CA SER A 671 16.59 9.91 -33.81
C SER A 671 15.82 8.60 -33.77
N LEU A 672 15.65 7.93 -34.92
CA LEU A 672 15.00 6.62 -35.00
C LEU A 672 15.77 5.56 -34.22
N ARG A 673 17.10 5.56 -34.31
CA ARG A 673 17.94 4.63 -33.54
C ARG A 673 17.83 4.86 -32.04
N LEU A 674 17.86 6.12 -31.60
CA LEU A 674 17.68 6.49 -30.19
C LEU A 674 16.30 6.11 -29.68
N HIS A 675 15.25 6.37 -30.46
CA HIS A 675 13.87 5.97 -30.15
C HIS A 675 13.79 4.45 -29.94
N GLN A 676 14.37 3.67 -30.85
CA GLN A 676 14.39 2.21 -30.77
C GLN A 676 15.13 1.69 -29.53
N LEU A 677 16.29 2.27 -29.20
CA LEU A 677 17.03 1.91 -27.97
C LEU A 677 16.22 2.21 -26.71
N LEU A 678 15.48 3.32 -26.69
CA LEU A 678 14.60 3.67 -25.58
C LEU A 678 13.40 2.73 -25.47
N LEU A 679 12.84 2.27 -26.60
CA LEU A 679 11.82 1.22 -26.61
C LEU A 679 12.35 -0.09 -26.04
N GLU A 680 13.55 -0.52 -26.44
CA GLU A 680 14.21 -1.74 -25.95
C GLU A 680 14.50 -1.66 -24.44
N ALA A 681 14.89 -0.48 -23.95
CA ALA A 681 15.02 -0.19 -22.51
C ALA A 681 13.67 -0.09 -21.78
N GLY A 682 12.54 -0.19 -22.50
CA GLY A 682 11.20 -0.21 -21.94
C GLY A 682 10.56 1.15 -21.70
N PHE A 683 11.13 2.24 -22.21
CA PHE A 683 10.53 3.58 -22.18
C PHE A 683 9.38 3.68 -23.18
N THR A 684 8.28 2.97 -22.87
CA THR A 684 7.03 2.95 -23.61
C THR A 684 5.89 3.45 -22.73
N ARG A 685 4.84 4.00 -23.35
CA ARG A 685 3.66 4.51 -22.63
C ARG A 685 2.99 3.42 -21.80
N GLU A 686 2.90 2.20 -22.34
CA GLU A 686 2.25 1.05 -21.70
C GLU A 686 2.96 0.68 -20.39
N ARG A 687 4.30 0.64 -20.41
CA ARG A 687 5.11 0.33 -19.22
C ARG A 687 5.08 1.45 -18.19
N ALA A 688 5.09 2.71 -18.65
CA ALA A 688 4.90 3.85 -17.76
C ALA A 688 3.50 3.81 -17.10
N GLN A 689 2.45 3.48 -17.84
CA GLN A 689 1.09 3.32 -17.30
C GLN A 689 1.00 2.19 -16.28
N PHE A 690 1.65 1.06 -16.51
CA PHE A 690 1.70 -0.03 -15.54
C PHE A 690 2.35 0.41 -14.22
N GLN A 691 3.45 1.15 -14.31
CA GLN A 691 4.10 1.75 -13.14
C GLN A 691 3.17 2.75 -12.41
N CYS A 692 2.41 3.56 -13.15
CA CYS A 692 1.41 4.47 -12.57
C CYS A 692 0.30 3.73 -11.82
N GLN A 693 -0.22 2.64 -12.37
CA GLN A 693 -1.23 1.81 -11.72
C GLN A 693 -0.69 1.16 -10.44
N MET A 694 0.56 0.71 -10.44
CA MET A 694 1.23 0.22 -9.24
C MET A 694 1.31 1.30 -8.15
N ALA A 695 1.68 2.53 -8.54
CA ALA A 695 1.71 3.66 -7.60
C ALA A 695 0.32 4.00 -7.04
N GLU A 696 -0.74 3.95 -7.85
CA GLU A 696 -2.12 4.13 -7.38
C GLU A 696 -2.58 3.04 -6.42
N PHE A 697 -2.22 1.79 -6.70
CA PHE A 697 -2.51 0.68 -5.81
C PHE A 697 -1.81 0.85 -4.46
N LEU A 698 -0.52 1.19 -4.46
CA LEU A 698 0.25 1.44 -3.24
C LEU A 698 -0.28 2.64 -2.45
N GLN A 699 -0.71 3.71 -3.12
CA GLN A 699 -1.36 4.83 -2.45
C GLN A 699 -2.68 4.39 -1.78
N LYS A 700 -3.53 3.62 -2.46
CA LYS A 700 -4.78 3.09 -1.88
C LYS A 700 -4.52 2.19 -0.67
N LEU A 701 -3.47 1.37 -0.72
CA LEU A 701 -3.04 0.56 0.43
C LEU A 701 -2.55 1.42 1.59
N ALA A 702 -1.73 2.43 1.32
CA ALA A 702 -1.24 3.34 2.34
C ALA A 702 -2.39 4.09 3.04
N VAL A 703 -3.35 4.62 2.28
CA VAL A 703 -4.53 5.29 2.87
C VAL A 703 -5.34 4.35 3.75
N LYS A 704 -5.50 3.06 3.37
CA LYS A 704 -6.18 2.07 4.20
C LYS A 704 -5.39 1.66 5.44
N ALA A 705 -4.07 1.56 5.35
CA ALA A 705 -3.21 1.09 6.44
C ALA A 705 -3.07 2.13 7.57
N TYR A 706 -3.10 3.42 7.23
CA TYR A 706 -2.88 4.53 8.15
C TYR A 706 -4.17 5.30 8.51
N TYR A 707 -5.34 4.63 8.55
CA TYR A 707 -6.67 5.16 8.94
C TYR A 707 -6.62 6.61 9.47
N GLU A 708 -7.12 7.58 8.66
CA GLU A 708 -7.38 9.02 9.00
C GLU A 708 -6.55 10.10 8.29
N GLU A 709 -5.73 9.82 7.27
CA GLU A 709 -5.03 10.91 6.52
C GLU A 709 -5.24 10.90 5.00
N MET A 710 -5.59 12.07 4.43
CA MET A 710 -5.58 12.31 2.98
C MET A 710 -4.13 12.36 2.47
N ARG A 711 -3.62 11.22 2.02
CA ARG A 711 -2.25 11.06 1.49
C ARG A 711 -2.23 10.88 -0.02
N GLU A 712 -1.41 11.68 -0.68
CA GLU A 712 -1.17 11.59 -2.12
C GLU A 712 0.31 11.31 -2.44
N MET A 713 0.54 10.34 -3.33
CA MET A 713 1.89 9.95 -3.73
C MET A 713 2.35 10.74 -4.96
N THR A 714 3.41 11.52 -4.81
CA THR A 714 4.14 12.20 -5.88
C THR A 714 5.58 11.67 -5.97
N GLY A 715 6.42 12.28 -6.80
CA GLY A 715 7.81 11.84 -6.98
C GLY A 715 7.98 10.87 -8.14
N SER A 716 9.24 10.53 -8.43
CA SER A 716 9.62 9.86 -9.67
C SER A 716 9.10 8.43 -9.80
N PHE A 717 8.85 7.73 -8.69
CA PHE A 717 8.18 6.43 -8.68
C PHE A 717 6.73 6.53 -9.18
N SER A 718 6.04 7.62 -8.82
CA SER A 718 4.62 7.83 -9.07
C SER A 718 4.32 8.42 -10.46
N ASP A 719 5.31 9.08 -11.08
CA ASP A 719 5.20 9.76 -12.37
C ASP A 719 5.21 8.75 -13.56
N GLY A 720 5.46 7.46 -13.30
CA GLY A 720 5.52 6.40 -14.31
C GLY A 720 6.86 6.35 -15.05
N TRP A 721 7.14 7.39 -15.84
CA TRP A 721 8.39 7.53 -16.60
C TRP A 721 9.62 7.64 -15.71
N GLY A 722 9.49 8.41 -14.63
CA GLY A 722 10.60 8.81 -13.77
C GLY A 722 11.22 7.70 -12.91
N ASN A 723 10.59 6.53 -12.83
CA ASN A 723 10.93 5.44 -11.90
C ASN A 723 12.36 4.90 -12.09
N SER A 724 12.94 5.08 -13.28
CA SER A 724 14.31 4.70 -13.58
C SER A 724 14.84 5.50 -14.75
N LEU A 725 16.10 5.93 -14.67
CA LEU A 725 16.80 6.61 -15.77
C LEU A 725 17.47 5.66 -16.76
N VAL A 726 17.35 4.35 -16.54
CA VAL A 726 18.03 3.33 -17.36
C VAL A 726 17.03 2.42 -18.08
N GLN A 727 15.95 2.01 -17.40
CA GLN A 727 14.95 1.09 -17.96
C GLN A 727 13.64 1.11 -17.18
N VAL A 728 12.50 0.93 -17.83
CA VAL A 728 11.19 0.77 -17.17
C VAL A 728 10.75 -0.69 -17.30
N THR A 729 11.28 -1.55 -16.44
CA THR A 729 11.05 -3.02 -16.43
C THR A 729 10.31 -3.50 -15.19
N GLY A 730 9.68 -2.58 -14.44
CA GLY A 730 9.04 -2.87 -13.15
C GLY A 730 10.01 -2.91 -11.97
N ARG A 731 11.33 -2.80 -12.19
CA ARG A 731 12.32 -2.58 -11.13
C ARG A 731 12.51 -1.10 -10.89
N THR A 732 12.32 -0.65 -9.66
CA THR A 732 12.57 0.74 -9.26
C THR A 732 14.06 1.02 -9.11
N ALA A 733 14.53 2.12 -9.69
CA ALA A 733 15.93 2.52 -9.58
C ALA A 733 16.24 3.11 -8.19
N ARG A 734 17.51 3.00 -7.76
CA ARG A 734 17.97 3.54 -6.46
C ARG A 734 17.75 5.05 -6.33
N ASP A 735 17.84 5.77 -7.44
CA ASP A 735 17.63 7.22 -7.52
C ASP A 735 16.16 7.60 -7.74
N SER A 736 15.25 6.64 -7.64
CA SER A 736 13.81 6.90 -7.56
C SER A 736 13.39 7.26 -6.13
N ASP A 737 12.45 8.18 -6.05
CA ASP A 737 11.88 8.74 -4.84
C ASP A 737 10.36 8.63 -4.85
N ILE A 738 9.80 8.52 -3.65
CA ILE A 738 8.37 8.59 -3.36
C ILE A 738 8.16 9.80 -2.44
N ASP A 739 7.44 10.80 -2.94
CA ASP A 739 7.13 12.00 -2.18
C ASP A 739 5.69 11.91 -1.68
N TRP A 740 5.50 11.61 -0.41
CA TRP A 740 4.19 11.60 0.24
C TRP A 740 3.75 13.01 0.59
N THR A 741 2.68 13.49 -0.03
CA THR A 741 2.00 14.71 0.39
C THR A 741 0.86 14.33 1.33
N VAL A 742 0.97 14.72 2.61
CA VAL A 742 -0.05 14.54 3.63
C VAL A 742 -0.84 15.83 3.75
N ILE A 743 -2.11 15.79 3.36
CA ILE A 743 -3.01 16.93 3.49
C ILE A 743 -3.49 17.03 4.94
N GLN A 744 -3.15 18.13 5.61
CA GLN A 744 -3.60 18.38 6.98
C GLN A 744 -5.09 18.74 7.01
N GLU A 745 -5.82 18.17 7.95
CA GLU A 745 -7.20 18.59 8.24
C GLU A 745 -7.21 20.00 8.82
N GLY A 746 -7.98 20.90 8.23
CA GLY A 746 -8.04 22.31 8.63
C GLY A 746 -8.87 23.17 7.67
N GLU A 747 -8.97 24.46 7.99
CA GLU A 747 -9.63 25.43 7.11
C GLU A 747 -8.89 25.55 5.76
N LYS A 748 -9.64 25.67 4.67
CA LYS A 748 -9.07 25.88 3.33
C LYS A 748 -8.45 27.26 3.26
N PHE A 749 -7.23 27.35 2.73
CA PHE A 749 -6.61 28.64 2.44
C PHE A 749 -7.18 29.27 1.17
N HIS A 750 -7.19 30.60 1.13
CA HIS A 750 -7.68 31.39 0.00
C HIS A 750 -6.57 32.32 -0.48
N LEU A 751 -6.17 32.22 -1.75
CA LEU A 751 -5.11 33.04 -2.33
C LEU A 751 -5.69 34.20 -3.17
N PHE A 752 -5.03 35.36 -3.09
CA PHE A 752 -5.34 36.54 -3.90
C PHE A 752 -5.22 36.19 -5.40
N PHE A 753 -6.22 36.60 -6.20
CA PHE A 753 -6.42 36.31 -7.63
C PHE A 753 -6.75 34.85 -8.05
N GLY A 754 -6.58 33.84 -7.20
CA GLY A 754 -6.87 32.44 -7.57
C GLY A 754 -8.19 31.88 -7.01
N CYS A 755 -8.78 32.50 -5.99
CA CYS A 755 -10.01 32.04 -5.32
C CYS A 755 -11.29 32.44 -6.06
N GLN A 756 -12.18 31.48 -6.35
CA GLN A 756 -13.50 31.70 -7.00
C GLN A 756 -14.71 31.52 -6.06
N CYS A 757 -14.48 31.34 -4.75
CA CYS A 757 -15.56 31.10 -3.79
C CYS A 757 -16.48 32.32 -3.62
N SER A 758 -17.79 32.09 -3.60
CA SER A 758 -18.84 33.10 -3.44
C SER A 758 -18.96 33.64 -2.01
N ASP A 759 -18.47 32.90 -1.01
CA ASP A 759 -18.55 33.27 0.40
C ASP A 759 -17.32 34.05 0.86
N ARG A 760 -17.30 35.37 0.58
CA ARG A 760 -16.24 36.28 1.03
C ARG A 760 -16.47 36.84 2.44
N ARG A 761 -17.41 36.29 3.21
CA ARG A 761 -17.85 36.84 4.51
C ARG A 761 -17.49 36.00 5.74
N GLY A 762 -16.89 34.82 5.56
CA GLY A 762 -16.44 33.96 6.67
C GLY A 762 -14.92 33.90 6.84
N ARG A 763 -14.34 34.79 7.66
CA ARG A 763 -13.10 34.68 8.46
C ARG A 763 -11.79 34.03 7.91
N GLY A 764 -11.63 33.73 6.63
CA GLY A 764 -10.33 33.29 6.07
C GLY A 764 -9.44 34.48 5.64
N LEU A 765 -8.19 34.56 6.14
CA LEU A 765 -7.21 35.55 5.69
C LEU A 765 -6.87 35.29 4.21
N LEU A 766 -7.14 36.25 3.32
CA LEU A 766 -6.79 36.11 1.91
C LEU A 766 -5.28 36.35 1.74
N LEU A 767 -4.52 35.30 1.43
CA LEU A 767 -3.06 35.40 1.41
C LEU A 767 -2.57 35.95 0.06
N LYS A 768 -1.66 36.92 0.12
CA LYS A 768 -0.99 37.48 -1.05
C LYS A 768 0.12 36.52 -1.52
N VAL A 769 0.14 36.21 -2.81
CA VAL A 769 1.20 35.43 -3.45
C VAL A 769 2.23 36.39 -4.06
N VAL A 770 3.51 36.15 -3.78
CA VAL A 770 4.67 36.89 -4.31
C VAL A 770 5.71 35.87 -4.75
N GLU A 771 6.09 35.89 -6.03
CA GLU A 771 7.10 34.97 -6.62
C GLU A 771 6.83 33.49 -6.25
N GLY A 772 5.55 33.07 -6.33
CA GLY A 772 5.11 31.70 -6.05
C GLY A 772 5.01 31.30 -4.57
N HIS A 773 5.17 32.25 -3.64
CA HIS A 773 5.06 32.03 -2.21
C HIS A 773 3.95 32.89 -1.60
N CYS A 774 3.12 32.32 -0.75
CA CYS A 774 2.13 33.08 0.01
C CYS A 774 2.70 33.54 1.36
N LEU A 775 2.48 34.82 1.68
CA LEU A 775 2.94 35.43 2.92
C LEU A 775 2.01 35.03 4.07
N ILE A 776 2.56 34.61 5.20
CA ILE A 776 1.83 34.26 6.42
C ILE A 776 2.43 34.96 7.63
N ASP A 777 1.65 35.13 8.70
CA ASP A 777 2.09 35.85 9.90
C ASP A 777 2.93 34.99 10.87
N VAL A 778 3.15 33.71 10.54
CA VAL A 778 3.82 32.73 11.41
C VAL A 778 5.01 32.12 10.67
N GLN A 779 6.09 31.79 11.39
CA GLN A 779 7.25 31.14 10.79
C GLN A 779 6.93 29.71 10.30
N ALA A 780 7.27 29.39 9.05
CA ALA A 780 6.98 28.10 8.41
C ALA A 780 8.21 27.18 8.23
N GLY A 781 9.43 27.68 8.46
CA GLY A 781 10.67 26.90 8.31
C GLY A 781 11.06 26.60 6.84
N THR A 782 12.30 26.16 6.63
CA THR A 782 12.89 26.00 5.28
C THR A 782 12.79 24.59 4.70
N GLN A 783 12.56 23.57 5.52
CA GLN A 783 12.53 22.16 5.09
C GLN A 783 11.12 21.56 5.24
N PRO A 784 10.36 21.40 4.13
CA PRO A 784 8.99 20.89 4.17
C PRO A 784 8.87 19.40 4.48
N ALA A 785 9.92 18.63 4.17
CA ALA A 785 9.84 17.19 4.06
C ALA A 785 10.71 16.45 5.08
N VAL A 786 10.10 15.46 5.73
CA VAL A 786 10.78 14.48 6.57
C VAL A 786 11.27 13.35 5.68
N ALA A 787 12.59 13.28 5.50
CA ALA A 787 13.22 12.30 4.62
C ALA A 787 13.46 10.97 5.34
N ALA A 788 13.14 9.88 4.66
CA ALA A 788 13.41 8.51 5.05
C ALA A 788 14.26 7.85 3.94
N PRO A 789 15.51 7.45 4.23
CA PRO A 789 16.41 6.90 3.23
C PRO A 789 15.85 5.60 2.62
N PRO A 790 16.28 5.22 1.40
CA PRO A 790 15.89 3.96 0.81
C PRO A 790 16.37 2.79 1.68
N CYS A 791 15.59 1.71 1.76
CA CYS A 791 15.87 0.58 2.64
C CYS A 791 15.81 -0.77 1.91
N GLY A 792 16.57 -0.93 0.83
CA GLY A 792 16.74 -2.20 0.07
C GLY A 792 15.50 -2.75 -0.65
N ILE A 793 14.33 -2.63 -0.03
CA ILE A 793 13.00 -3.07 -0.44
C ILE A 793 12.15 -1.84 -0.86
N ARG A 794 12.50 -0.64 -0.39
CA ARG A 794 11.74 0.61 -0.61
C ARG A 794 12.65 1.74 -1.14
N PRO A 795 12.19 2.53 -2.13
CA PRO A 795 12.88 3.74 -2.60
C PRO A 795 12.97 4.80 -1.50
N ALA A 796 13.74 5.87 -1.73
CA ALA A 796 13.77 7.01 -0.82
C ALA A 796 12.34 7.56 -0.64
N GLN A 797 11.97 7.95 0.58
CA GLN A 797 10.67 8.57 0.82
C GLN A 797 10.82 9.90 1.50
N ASP A 798 10.13 10.90 1.00
CA ASP A 798 10.02 12.20 1.63
C ASP A 798 8.55 12.42 2.01
N THR A 799 8.28 12.77 3.27
CA THR A 799 6.93 13.09 3.73
C THR A 799 6.78 14.58 3.93
N CYS A 800 5.94 15.22 3.12
CA CYS A 800 5.65 16.64 3.12
C CYS A 800 4.22 16.89 3.62
N TYR A 801 4.06 17.77 4.60
CA TYR A 801 2.74 18.22 5.05
C TYR A 801 2.27 19.42 4.23
N ALA A 802 1.02 19.37 3.78
CA ALA A 802 0.43 20.37 2.91
C ALA A 802 -0.95 20.83 3.39
N TYR A 803 -1.32 22.04 2.99
CA TYR A 803 -2.62 22.65 3.28
C TYR A 803 -3.43 22.82 1.99
N MET A 804 -4.72 22.46 2.04
CA MET A 804 -5.61 22.62 0.89
C MET A 804 -5.88 24.09 0.60
N CYS A 805 -5.89 24.44 -0.68
CA CYS A 805 -6.31 25.74 -1.16
C CYS A 805 -7.51 25.59 -2.09
N CYS A 806 -8.44 26.53 -2.05
CA CYS A 806 -9.55 26.59 -3.00
C CYS A 806 -9.19 27.32 -4.31
N SER A 807 -7.94 27.76 -4.43
CA SER A 807 -7.50 28.59 -5.54
C SER A 807 -6.99 27.74 -6.70
N SER A 808 -7.39 28.14 -7.91
CA SER A 808 -6.86 27.62 -9.17
C SER A 808 -6.13 28.74 -9.91
N PHE A 809 -4.96 28.45 -10.46
CA PHE A 809 -4.18 29.40 -11.25
C PHE A 809 -4.07 28.93 -12.69
N TYR A 810 -4.17 29.88 -13.63
CA TYR A 810 -3.88 29.69 -15.05
C TYR A 810 -4.45 28.38 -15.64
N THR A 811 -5.76 28.19 -15.50
CA THR A 811 -6.49 27.00 -15.98
C THR A 811 -6.25 26.69 -17.46
N HIS A 812 -5.96 27.71 -18.28
CA HIS A 812 -5.60 27.50 -19.69
C HIS A 812 -4.34 26.63 -19.86
N ARG A 813 -3.24 26.87 -19.14
CA ARG A 813 -2.02 26.03 -19.19
C ARG A 813 -2.24 24.62 -18.66
N ILE A 814 -3.10 24.47 -17.66
CA ILE A 814 -3.51 23.16 -17.15
C ILE A 814 -4.29 22.41 -18.24
N ASN A 815 -5.18 23.09 -18.95
CA ASN A 815 -5.94 22.52 -20.07
C ASN A 815 -5.04 22.15 -21.25
N ILE A 816 -3.98 22.90 -21.52
CA ILE A 816 -2.98 22.55 -22.55
C ILE A 816 -2.32 21.20 -22.24
N LEU A 817 -2.04 20.92 -20.97
CA LEU A 817 -1.39 19.66 -20.55
C LEU A 817 -2.36 18.47 -20.41
N LEU A 818 -3.64 18.73 -20.10
CA LEU A 818 -4.61 17.69 -19.69
C LEU A 818 -5.86 17.58 -20.59
N GLY A 819 -6.08 18.50 -21.54
CA GLY A 819 -7.25 18.50 -22.44
C GLY A 819 -8.60 18.78 -21.75
N ASP A 820 -9.69 18.34 -22.38
CA ASP A 820 -11.08 18.45 -21.88
C ASP A 820 -11.39 17.55 -20.67
N ASP A 821 -10.48 16.65 -20.27
CA ASP A 821 -10.56 15.91 -19.00
C ASP A 821 -10.39 16.82 -17.75
N SER A 822 -10.18 18.13 -17.97
CA SER A 822 -10.16 19.18 -16.94
C SER A 822 -11.48 19.34 -16.19
N VAL A 823 -12.62 18.90 -16.73
CA VAL A 823 -13.95 19.06 -16.10
C VAL A 823 -14.07 18.28 -14.77
N ASN A 824 -13.29 17.21 -14.59
CA ASN A 824 -13.22 16.43 -13.34
C ASN A 824 -12.02 16.79 -12.44
N CYS A 825 -11.13 17.67 -12.90
CA CYS A 825 -9.99 18.10 -12.10
C CYS A 825 -10.40 19.35 -11.33
N GLU A 826 -10.63 19.23 -10.02
CA GLU A 826 -10.53 20.37 -9.12
C GLU A 826 -9.12 20.98 -9.33
N GLY A 827 -9.02 22.08 -10.09
CA GLY A 827 -7.77 22.78 -10.44
C GLY A 827 -7.08 23.45 -9.25
N ASN A 828 -7.36 22.96 -8.05
CA ASN A 828 -6.95 23.49 -6.77
C ASN A 828 -5.47 23.20 -6.52
N VAL A 829 -4.72 24.22 -6.11
CA VAL A 829 -3.33 24.07 -5.64
C VAL A 829 -3.30 23.69 -4.17
N HIS A 830 -2.13 23.31 -3.66
CA HIS A 830 -1.90 23.14 -2.23
C HIS A 830 -0.67 23.94 -1.79
N LEU A 831 -0.59 24.24 -0.49
CA LEU A 831 0.52 25.00 0.10
C LEU A 831 1.44 24.05 0.86
N VAL A 832 2.75 24.21 0.68
CA VAL A 832 3.79 23.42 1.38
C VAL A 832 4.74 24.34 2.14
N ARG A 833 5.30 23.85 3.25
CA ARG A 833 6.24 24.59 4.10
C ARG A 833 7.62 24.75 3.45
N ALA A 834 7.74 25.67 2.51
CA ALA A 834 9.00 26.03 1.90
C ALA A 834 9.08 27.54 1.77
N THR A 835 10.12 28.14 2.31
CA THR A 835 10.39 29.57 2.22
C THR A 835 11.50 29.86 1.22
N ARG A 836 11.51 31.07 0.66
CA ARG A 836 12.64 31.57 -0.13
C ARG A 836 13.90 31.72 0.73
N PRO A 837 15.10 31.74 0.12
CA PRO A 837 16.32 32.14 0.81
C PRO A 837 16.08 33.47 1.57
N ASP A 838 16.54 33.55 2.82
CA ASP A 838 16.39 34.71 3.72
C ASP A 838 14.96 35.05 4.19
N LYS A 839 13.97 34.18 3.92
CA LYS A 839 12.58 34.34 4.40
C LYS A 839 12.19 33.21 5.35
N THR A 840 11.37 33.51 6.34
CA THR A 840 10.96 32.55 7.39
C THR A 840 9.45 32.37 7.52
N ALA A 841 8.63 33.28 6.97
CA ALA A 841 7.18 33.33 7.16
C ALA A 841 6.41 33.25 5.83
N GLU A 842 6.69 32.20 5.05
CA GLU A 842 6.10 31.99 3.73
C GLU A 842 5.76 30.51 3.51
N LEU A 843 4.70 30.22 2.75
CA LEU A 843 4.44 28.87 2.22
C LEU A 843 4.53 28.91 0.70
N ARG A 844 5.05 27.84 0.09
CA ARG A 844 5.15 27.73 -1.37
C ARG A 844 3.87 27.16 -1.96
N VAL A 845 3.41 27.77 -3.05
CA VAL A 845 2.32 27.24 -3.87
C VAL A 845 2.82 26.07 -4.70
N SER A 846 2.20 24.90 -4.56
CA SER A 846 2.65 23.65 -5.17
C SER A 846 1.66 23.15 -6.24
N PHE A 847 2.23 22.72 -7.38
CA PHE A 847 1.51 22.13 -8.52
C PHE A 847 1.81 20.63 -8.69
N SER A 848 2.42 19.98 -7.70
CA SER A 848 2.92 18.60 -7.84
C SER A 848 1.84 17.58 -8.25
N PHE A 849 0.57 17.82 -7.91
CA PHE A 849 -0.54 16.96 -8.33
C PHE A 849 -0.91 17.14 -9.81
N GLN A 850 -0.90 18.37 -10.30
CA GLN A 850 -1.11 18.71 -11.71
C GLN A 850 0.06 18.20 -12.55
N GLU A 851 1.31 18.41 -12.08
CA GLU A 851 2.52 17.89 -12.72
C GLU A 851 2.48 16.36 -12.85
N ARG A 852 2.12 15.66 -11.77
CA ARG A 852 1.97 14.19 -11.79
C ARG A 852 0.96 13.76 -12.84
N LYS A 853 -0.22 14.40 -12.90
CA LYS A 853 -1.24 14.08 -13.91
C LYS A 853 -0.73 14.30 -15.33
N ALA A 854 -0.03 15.41 -15.59
CA ALA A 854 0.55 15.72 -16.90
C ALA A 854 1.63 14.72 -17.33
N LEU A 855 2.48 14.27 -16.39
CA LEU A 855 3.50 13.26 -16.70
C LEU A 855 2.88 11.89 -17.00
N ARG A 856 1.73 11.58 -16.41
CA ARG A 856 1.00 10.32 -16.65
C ARG A 856 0.25 10.29 -17.99
N SER A 857 -0.03 11.45 -18.59
CA SER A 857 -0.73 11.55 -19.88
C SER A 857 0.20 11.54 -21.10
N LEU A 858 1.52 11.61 -20.91
CA LEU A 858 2.49 11.70 -22.01
C LEU A 858 2.41 10.53 -22.99
N THR A 859 2.62 10.84 -24.28
CA THR A 859 2.89 9.85 -25.33
C THR A 859 4.29 9.25 -25.17
N THR A 860 4.59 8.20 -25.93
CA THR A 860 5.91 7.55 -25.88
C THR A 860 7.05 8.52 -26.23
N VAL A 861 6.93 9.30 -27.30
CA VAL A 861 7.98 10.26 -27.72
C VAL A 861 8.14 11.38 -26.68
N GLN A 862 7.03 11.90 -26.13
CA GLN A 862 7.05 12.92 -25.08
C GLN A 862 7.71 12.40 -23.79
N GLY A 863 7.37 11.18 -23.38
CA GLY A 863 7.98 10.51 -22.22
C GLY A 863 9.47 10.23 -22.42
N GLN A 864 9.87 9.82 -23.63
CA GLN A 864 11.27 9.65 -23.98
C GLN A 864 12.05 10.96 -23.94
N LEU A 865 11.49 12.05 -24.47
CA LEU A 865 12.09 13.39 -24.37
C LEU A 865 12.30 13.80 -22.90
N PHE A 866 11.29 13.58 -22.04
CA PHE A 866 11.40 13.84 -20.61
C PHE A 866 12.57 13.06 -19.97
N ILE A 867 12.73 11.79 -20.32
CA ILE A 867 13.81 10.95 -19.80
C ILE A 867 15.18 11.42 -20.28
N LEU A 868 15.31 11.83 -21.54
CA LEU A 868 16.55 12.40 -22.07
C LEU A 868 16.95 13.67 -21.30
N LEU A 869 16.00 14.60 -21.10
CA LEU A 869 16.24 15.82 -20.32
C LEU A 869 16.63 15.50 -18.87
N LYS A 870 15.89 14.59 -18.22
CA LYS A 870 16.16 14.18 -16.84
C LYS A 870 17.53 13.48 -16.72
N PHE A 871 17.89 12.63 -17.69
CA PHE A 871 19.18 11.94 -17.73
C PHE A 871 20.33 12.93 -17.92
N LEU A 872 20.19 13.87 -18.86
CA LEU A 872 21.17 14.94 -19.08
C LEU A 872 21.42 15.72 -17.79
N PHE A 873 20.35 16.18 -17.12
CA PHE A 873 20.46 17.04 -15.95
C PHE A 873 20.91 16.32 -14.69
N LYS A 874 20.51 15.06 -14.47
CA LYS A 874 20.87 14.31 -13.26
C LYS A 874 22.13 13.47 -13.39
N ARG A 875 22.52 13.06 -14.60
CA ARG A 875 23.63 12.13 -14.81
C ARG A 875 24.73 12.67 -15.70
N LEU A 876 24.40 13.12 -16.92
CA LEU A 876 25.44 13.48 -17.87
C LEU A 876 26.17 14.77 -17.45
N ILE A 877 25.46 15.89 -17.30
CA ILE A 877 26.09 17.17 -16.96
C ILE A 877 26.89 17.11 -15.65
N PRO A 878 26.34 16.58 -14.53
CA PRO A 878 27.09 16.54 -13.28
C PRO A 878 28.32 15.64 -13.34
N LYS A 879 28.29 14.54 -14.11
CA LYS A 879 29.43 13.61 -14.22
C LYS A 879 30.49 14.11 -15.19
N THR A 880 30.09 14.65 -16.33
CA THR A 880 31.01 15.05 -17.41
C THR A 880 31.65 16.40 -17.14
N TRP A 881 30.90 17.35 -16.60
CA TRP A 881 31.36 18.75 -16.44
C TRP A 881 31.41 19.23 -14.99
N ASN A 882 31.16 18.35 -14.00
CA ASN A 882 31.12 18.70 -12.58
C ASN A 882 30.31 19.97 -12.26
N ALA A 883 29.21 20.17 -13.00
CA ALA A 883 28.33 21.33 -12.89
C ALA A 883 26.97 20.91 -12.30
N PRO A 884 26.88 20.59 -11.00
CA PRO A 884 25.60 20.30 -10.36
C PRO A 884 24.80 21.61 -10.20
N GLY A 885 23.52 21.59 -10.54
CA GLY A 885 22.64 22.76 -10.36
C GLY A 885 21.25 22.53 -10.92
N LEU A 886 21.18 21.76 -12.01
CA LEU A 886 19.91 21.33 -12.61
C LEU A 886 19.27 20.15 -11.86
N LYS A 887 17.96 20.08 -11.97
CA LYS A 887 17.08 19.18 -11.20
C LYS A 887 15.92 18.69 -12.05
N THR A 888 15.23 17.68 -11.54
CA THR A 888 14.10 17.07 -12.23
C THR A 888 12.96 18.06 -12.47
N TYR A 889 12.71 19.01 -11.56
CA TYR A 889 11.69 20.04 -11.80
C TYR A 889 12.04 20.93 -12.99
N HIS A 890 13.32 21.25 -13.23
CA HIS A 890 13.73 21.97 -14.45
C HIS A 890 13.41 21.18 -15.72
N ALA A 891 13.65 19.86 -15.72
CA ALA A 891 13.29 19.01 -16.86
C ALA A 891 11.77 18.93 -17.08
N LYS A 892 10.97 18.87 -16.00
CA LYS A 892 9.50 18.89 -16.05
C LYS A 892 9.01 20.22 -16.65
N THR A 893 9.47 21.34 -16.11
CA THR A 893 9.10 22.68 -16.57
C THR A 893 9.43 22.89 -18.04
N LEU A 894 10.63 22.47 -18.47
CA LEU A 894 11.04 22.58 -19.86
C LEU A 894 10.18 21.73 -20.80
N LEU A 895 9.83 20.51 -20.39
CA LEU A 895 8.89 19.67 -21.14
C LEU A 895 7.51 20.34 -21.26
N PHE A 896 7.00 20.97 -20.20
CA PHE A 896 5.70 21.64 -20.25
C PHE A 896 5.70 22.83 -21.21
N PHE A 897 6.77 23.62 -21.26
CA PHE A 897 6.91 24.67 -22.27
C PHE A 897 7.00 24.10 -23.70
N MET A 898 7.65 22.95 -23.89
CA MET A 898 7.66 22.27 -25.19
C MET A 898 6.27 21.76 -25.59
N LEU A 899 5.48 21.25 -24.65
CA LEU A 899 4.09 20.84 -24.90
C LEU A 899 3.21 22.05 -25.26
N GLU A 900 3.35 23.17 -24.56
CA GLU A 900 2.66 24.43 -24.88
C GLU A 900 3.05 24.94 -26.27
N LYS A 901 4.35 24.98 -26.58
CA LYS A 901 4.87 25.46 -27.86
C LYS A 901 4.38 24.64 -29.06
N LYS A 902 4.08 23.35 -28.86
CA LYS A 902 3.73 22.39 -29.92
C LYS A 902 2.26 21.94 -29.86
N GLN A 903 1.43 22.62 -29.07
CA GLN A 903 0.03 22.23 -28.85
C GLN A 903 -0.79 22.20 -30.16
N ASP A 904 -0.47 23.08 -31.11
CA ASP A 904 -1.22 23.29 -32.35
C ASP A 904 -0.77 22.37 -33.50
N ASP A 905 0.33 21.62 -33.31
CA ASP A 905 0.88 20.70 -34.31
C ASP A 905 1.30 19.35 -33.69
N PRO A 906 0.34 18.42 -33.50
CA PRO A 906 0.62 17.10 -32.92
C PRO A 906 1.56 16.24 -33.77
N ASP A 907 1.66 16.53 -35.08
CA ASP A 907 2.53 15.83 -36.02
C ASP A 907 4.02 16.11 -35.77
N GLU A 908 4.36 17.07 -34.90
CA GLU A 908 5.73 17.31 -34.48
C GLU A 908 6.27 16.25 -33.50
N TRP A 909 5.41 15.51 -32.79
CA TRP A 909 5.79 14.50 -31.78
C TRP A 909 6.09 13.12 -32.40
N LYS A 910 7.00 13.10 -33.38
CA LYS A 910 7.36 11.90 -34.14
C LYS A 910 8.74 11.34 -33.76
N PRO A 911 8.95 10.00 -33.78
CA PRO A 911 10.24 9.37 -33.47
C PRO A 911 11.43 9.94 -34.24
N GLU A 912 11.23 10.28 -35.52
CA GLU A 912 12.22 10.84 -36.45
C GLU A 912 12.76 12.20 -35.98
N ARG A 913 12.03 12.88 -35.08
CA ARG A 913 12.38 14.22 -34.59
C ARG A 913 12.88 14.20 -33.14
N LEU A 914 13.09 13.05 -32.52
CA LEU A 914 13.43 12.97 -31.10
C LEU A 914 14.69 13.80 -30.73
N ILE A 915 15.75 13.74 -31.54
CA ILE A 915 16.96 14.56 -31.32
C ILE A 915 16.69 16.04 -31.57
N ALA A 916 15.91 16.36 -32.61
CA ALA A 916 15.51 17.74 -32.90
C ALA A 916 14.70 18.34 -31.74
N LEU A 917 13.71 17.61 -31.21
CA LEU A 917 12.91 18.00 -30.04
C LEU A 917 13.79 18.18 -28.79
N PHE A 918 14.77 17.30 -28.59
CA PHE A 918 15.73 17.43 -27.50
C PHE A 918 16.60 18.69 -27.65
N ARG A 919 17.14 18.95 -28.84
CA ARG A 919 17.92 20.16 -29.16
C ARG A 919 17.08 21.43 -29.01
N GLU A 920 15.86 21.43 -29.53
CA GLU A 920 14.89 22.53 -29.37
C GLU A 920 14.59 22.81 -27.90
N SER A 921 14.46 21.78 -27.07
CA SER A 921 14.25 21.92 -25.63
C SER A 921 15.44 22.64 -24.97
N LEU A 922 16.67 22.24 -25.29
CA LEU A 922 17.87 22.88 -24.72
C LEU A 922 18.04 24.33 -25.19
N LEU A 923 17.74 24.61 -26.45
CA LEU A 923 17.74 25.98 -26.97
C LEU A 923 16.67 26.83 -26.30
N LEU A 924 15.47 26.29 -26.08
CA LEU A 924 14.40 26.97 -25.36
C LEU A 924 14.83 27.30 -23.93
N MET A 925 15.51 26.37 -23.25
CA MET A 925 16.06 26.63 -21.93
C MET A 925 17.07 27.78 -21.94
N LEU A 926 18.02 27.79 -22.88
CA LEU A 926 18.98 28.89 -23.02
C LEU A 926 18.30 30.23 -23.28
N GLN A 927 17.25 30.25 -24.10
CA GLN A 927 16.45 31.45 -24.35
C GLN A 927 15.74 31.95 -23.08
N LEU A 928 15.14 31.03 -22.31
CA LEU A 928 14.48 31.36 -21.05
C LEU A 928 15.48 31.89 -20.02
N THR A 929 16.66 31.28 -19.89
CA THR A 929 17.72 31.75 -18.99
C THR A 929 18.25 33.12 -19.39
N ALA A 930 18.46 33.37 -20.69
CA ALA A 930 19.00 34.63 -21.19
C ALA A 930 18.07 35.83 -20.97
N ASN A 931 16.77 35.59 -20.82
CA ASN A 931 15.77 36.62 -20.55
C ASN A 931 15.66 37.00 -19.05
N GLU A 932 16.34 36.26 -18.17
CA GLU A 932 16.29 36.51 -16.72
C GLU A 932 17.45 37.40 -16.26
N PRO A 933 17.19 38.51 -15.54
CA PRO A 933 18.23 39.47 -15.15
C PRO A 933 19.12 38.98 -13.98
N LYS A 934 18.74 37.90 -13.31
CA LYS A 934 19.39 37.38 -12.11
C LYS A 934 20.16 36.08 -12.44
N PRO A 935 21.49 36.00 -12.21
CA PRO A 935 22.30 34.84 -12.58
C PRO A 935 21.92 33.54 -11.85
N GLU A 936 21.31 33.64 -10.67
CA GLU A 936 20.79 32.52 -9.89
C GLU A 936 19.50 31.91 -10.45
N VAL A 937 18.78 32.65 -11.31
CA VAL A 937 17.52 32.21 -11.92
C VAL A 937 17.81 31.43 -13.19
N CYS A 938 17.28 30.22 -13.25
CA CYS A 938 17.41 29.33 -14.39
C CYS A 938 16.33 29.59 -15.45
N MET A 939 15.06 29.67 -15.06
CA MET A 939 13.91 29.87 -15.98
C MET A 939 12.65 30.24 -15.19
N PRO A 940 11.60 30.80 -15.81
CA PRO A 940 10.32 31.03 -15.14
C PRO A 940 9.57 29.72 -14.84
N HIS A 941 8.73 29.73 -13.80
CA HIS A 941 7.83 28.64 -13.46
C HIS A 941 6.67 28.54 -14.46
N PHE A 942 6.37 27.34 -14.96
CA PHE A 942 5.34 27.14 -16.00
C PHE A 942 3.93 27.57 -15.56
N PHE A 943 3.49 27.19 -14.35
CA PHE A 943 2.13 27.50 -13.87
C PHE A 943 1.98 28.84 -13.16
N LEU A 944 3.07 29.55 -12.89
CA LEU A 944 3.07 30.77 -12.08
C LEU A 944 3.91 31.84 -12.75
N GLU A 945 3.24 32.72 -13.47
CA GLU A 945 3.88 33.85 -14.12
C GLU A 945 4.58 34.77 -13.09
N GLY A 946 5.82 35.14 -13.36
CA GLY A 946 6.64 35.94 -12.44
C GLY A 946 7.23 35.19 -11.24
N ALA A 947 7.07 33.86 -11.16
CA ALA A 947 7.79 33.04 -10.18
C ALA A 947 9.05 32.42 -10.83
N PRO A 948 10.26 32.70 -10.30
CA PRO A 948 11.50 32.15 -10.84
C PRO A 948 11.77 30.72 -10.35
N LEU A 949 12.42 29.89 -11.18
CA LEU A 949 13.08 28.65 -10.79
C LEU A 949 14.59 28.86 -10.73
N PHE A 950 15.19 28.51 -9.61
CA PHE A 950 16.62 28.73 -9.34
C PHE A 950 17.46 27.48 -9.61
N PHE A 951 18.72 27.68 -9.99
CA PHE A 951 19.73 26.62 -9.92
C PHE A 951 19.89 26.18 -8.45
N LYS A 952 20.03 24.87 -8.20
CA LYS A 952 20.26 24.38 -6.84
C LYS A 952 21.67 24.80 -6.40
N SER A 953 21.76 25.39 -5.21
CA SER A 953 23.01 25.93 -4.63
C SER A 953 23.51 27.23 -5.27
N ALA A 954 22.62 27.97 -5.96
CA ALA A 954 22.88 29.33 -6.40
C ALA A 954 22.97 30.33 -5.25
#